data_AF-A0A8H8SNQ9-F1
#
_entry.id   AF-A0A8H8SNQ9-F1
#
_cell.length_a   1.000
_cell.length_b   1.000
_cell.length_c   1.000
_cell.angle_alpha   90.00
_cell.angle_beta   90.00
_cell.angle_gamma   90.00
#
_symmetry.space_group_name_H-M   'P 1'
#
loop_
_entity.id
_entity.type
_entity.pdbx_description
1 polymer ?
#
loop_
_entity_poly.entity_id
_entity_poly.type
_entity_poly.pdbx_seq_one_letter_code
_entity_poly.pdbx_strand_id
1 'polypeptide(L)'
;MADDDETRPDYFLDNNLPPIVTGRLRDFNHKFRELADLSFLRQDQFGPHTKFALTGRYSVSEDQTEQMKINIDDVQTQPFRLSVSSDVDSVIGIICKGEDFPIKPDHSLFYSILNNSEFAHKLSNHLPPYEYTSPTGVRTLLDYHHIPNTLVGHLGGANVQKIEVRVYFPRMALTRQARDGNKVSKDLMIQFYKLAARPSITCISALTEHEWPDTYLGEEFRARRANGTIVHSTRTIPGELATRFFDGIHARCDAEPTLEQARDFFIQFTVQGSKGGTKHNIPGPIPGFEFPSLGEEDPPIEDLPPSLLEFKASRLKALMKAMSPLNPLMIQDDSYWWADVAVTIKSKDAGQSVLVKQHMHHWIIGEMTGLDVSSITERMNRASGGYHSDSFVQLNSTAGLRMTLSGGSMGPLDTAYVQAYHSGDKDLCALKDGLHHAKHVEPARLFKDHPGADQHHFEPLEQLFIDARDENRSINVRLESRVPFNQVDKALRVLNMDRLAECLTTCRSKDIWDFKVTRLKAIRATLGKMHGYLPSIPRQKLSAFGTLVCALGYMANALCNRPAEGPSFKKLTEVCSVQERRYNVARAIQPLGAFFLVFLADDPCPRLSHARTLDFLTLAHLSGINGATENDVFMELVATIKRTGIKRLAPEDSELPAWGPNGELPGWQARAASKTIANPAGVKAPSRSVRTRVTLYDEDGEEEAIGENEPGPPESVDELGVDQEADPDARQAGLSNRVLLNGICNRMPGEIALKVPEMKQKKLSWRIMPDHECHKLRFSALCDSHQIPRVLRCWRQSNDPDSWAKTIDKLFPSASELRAKLYHPDGRKKAAALMGLAQCSWFQDWTTLVSSSGEEMPPEQVTALIKFMRNLINRKVQWLPLGKPDRLWATNGIVPRDAVVHGDDVDGIGGVVVVLNPAFCKNPDVPGGH
;
A
#
# COMPACT_ATOMS: atom_id res chain seq x y z
N MET A 1 -3.32 6.13 23.63
CA MET A 1 -2.81 7.04 22.58
C MET A 1 -3.91 7.17 21.54
N ALA A 2 -4.86 8.07 21.80
CA ALA A 2 -5.75 8.58 20.77
C ALA A 2 -4.96 9.67 20.05
N ASP A 3 -4.80 9.56 18.73
CA ASP A 3 -4.13 10.57 17.93
C ASP A 3 -5.03 11.81 17.82
N ASP A 4 -4.45 12.98 18.06
CA ASP A 4 -5.03 14.32 17.81
C ASP A 4 -5.28 14.56 16.30
N ASP A 5 -6.14 13.78 15.65
CA ASP A 5 -6.60 14.00 14.25
C ASP A 5 -7.89 14.84 14.19
N GLU A 6 -8.20 15.58 15.26
CA GLU A 6 -9.51 16.22 15.53
C GLU A 6 -9.77 17.55 14.81
N THR A 7 -8.90 17.99 13.89
CA THR A 7 -9.18 19.20 13.10
C THR A 7 -8.82 19.01 11.63
N ARG A 8 -9.43 18.02 10.97
CA ARG A 8 -9.59 18.12 9.51
C ARG A 8 -10.73 19.11 9.25
N PRO A 9 -10.46 20.29 8.68
CA PRO A 9 -11.47 21.31 8.48
C PRO A 9 -12.61 20.85 7.57
N ASP A 10 -13.84 21.30 7.85
CA ASP A 10 -15.11 20.88 7.23
C ASP A 10 -15.17 21.03 5.69
N TYR A 11 -14.22 21.74 5.07
CA TYR A 11 -14.16 21.90 3.61
C TYR A 11 -13.81 20.61 2.84
N PHE A 12 -13.54 19.50 3.53
CA PHE A 12 -13.43 18.19 2.90
C PHE A 12 -14.76 17.47 2.71
N LEU A 13 -15.89 17.98 3.21
CA LEU A 13 -17.17 17.28 3.10
C LEU A 13 -17.82 17.48 1.72
N ASP A 14 -18.26 16.38 1.10
CA ASP A 14 -18.97 16.40 -0.19
C ASP A 14 -20.49 16.55 0.04
N ASN A 15 -20.94 17.75 0.43
CA ASN A 15 -22.35 17.98 0.81
C ASN A 15 -23.31 18.10 -0.38
N ASN A 16 -22.80 18.40 -1.59
CA ASN A 16 -23.60 18.68 -2.78
C ASN A 16 -23.31 17.65 -3.88
N LEU A 17 -23.49 16.36 -3.58
CA LEU A 17 -23.34 15.30 -4.57
C LEU A 17 -24.58 15.23 -5.47
N PRO A 18 -24.40 14.94 -6.77
CA PRO A 18 -25.53 14.72 -7.66
C PRO A 18 -26.42 13.56 -7.16
N PRO A 19 -27.73 13.56 -7.50
CA PRO A 19 -28.64 12.49 -7.13
C PRO A 19 -28.12 11.12 -7.59
N ILE A 20 -28.28 10.12 -6.72
CA ILE A 20 -27.82 8.75 -6.97
C ILE A 20 -28.94 7.95 -7.63
N VAL A 21 -28.69 7.47 -8.85
CA VAL A 21 -29.50 6.48 -9.55
C VAL A 21 -28.90 5.10 -9.34
N THR A 22 -29.72 4.13 -8.94
CA THR A 22 -29.25 2.75 -8.75
C THR A 22 -29.40 1.96 -10.05
N GLY A 23 -28.33 1.30 -10.49
CA GLY A 23 -28.31 0.46 -11.68
C GLY A 23 -27.50 -0.82 -11.46
N ARG A 24 -27.67 -1.79 -12.35
CA ARG A 24 -26.89 -3.04 -12.38
C ARG A 24 -25.61 -2.83 -13.21
N LEU A 25 -24.69 -3.80 -13.18
CA LEU A 25 -23.48 -3.78 -14.02
C LEU A 25 -23.80 -3.60 -15.51
N ARG A 26 -24.87 -4.24 -16.00
CA ARG A 26 -25.34 -4.09 -17.38
C ARG A 26 -25.71 -2.64 -17.71
N ASP A 27 -26.41 -1.97 -16.80
CA ASP A 27 -26.90 -0.62 -17.00
C ASP A 27 -25.73 0.37 -17.00
N PHE A 28 -24.74 0.15 -16.14
CA PHE A 28 -23.45 0.86 -16.16
C PHE A 28 -22.72 0.68 -17.51
N ASN A 29 -22.59 -0.55 -17.99
CA ASN A 29 -21.94 -0.83 -19.27
C ASN A 29 -22.70 -0.23 -20.46
N HIS A 30 -24.04 -0.22 -20.41
CA HIS A 30 -24.86 0.40 -21.43
C HIS A 30 -24.68 1.93 -21.43
N LYS A 31 -24.78 2.57 -20.26
CA LYS A 31 -24.60 4.02 -20.13
C LYS A 31 -23.21 4.47 -20.60
N PHE A 32 -22.15 3.69 -20.35
CA PHE A 32 -20.83 3.97 -20.89
C PHE A 32 -20.80 4.01 -22.44
N ARG A 33 -21.44 3.03 -23.09
CA ARG A 33 -21.51 2.97 -24.56
C ARG A 33 -22.36 4.11 -25.12
N GLU A 34 -23.52 4.34 -24.51
CA GLU A 34 -24.43 5.45 -24.84
C GLU A 34 -23.69 6.80 -24.81
N LEU A 35 -22.94 7.09 -23.75
CA LEU A 35 -22.17 8.34 -23.63
C LEU A 35 -21.04 8.45 -24.66
N ALA A 36 -20.41 7.33 -25.05
CA ALA A 36 -19.39 7.33 -26.10
C ALA A 36 -20.03 7.61 -27.48
N ASP A 37 -21.17 6.98 -27.76
CA ASP A 37 -21.91 7.15 -29.00
C ASP A 37 -22.47 8.57 -29.14
N LEU A 38 -23.06 9.13 -28.08
CA LEU A 38 -23.59 10.51 -28.05
C LEU A 38 -22.51 11.58 -28.24
N SER A 39 -21.28 11.31 -27.79
CA SER A 39 -20.14 12.22 -27.97
C SER A 39 -19.40 12.00 -29.30
N PHE A 40 -19.82 11.03 -30.12
CA PHE A 40 -19.13 10.60 -31.35
C PHE A 40 -17.65 10.25 -31.11
N LEU A 41 -17.30 9.84 -29.89
CA LEU A 41 -15.94 9.45 -29.50
C LEU A 41 -15.82 7.94 -29.50
N ARG A 42 -14.63 7.46 -29.87
CA ARG A 42 -14.31 6.05 -29.66
C ARG A 42 -14.16 5.79 -28.16
N GLN A 43 -14.46 4.56 -27.73
CA GLN A 43 -14.36 4.17 -26.31
C GLN A 43 -12.94 4.26 -25.73
N ASP A 44 -11.91 4.29 -26.58
CA ASP A 44 -10.50 4.47 -26.20
C ASP A 44 -10.05 5.94 -26.16
N GLN A 45 -10.92 6.88 -26.54
CA GLN A 45 -10.69 8.32 -26.45
C GLN A 45 -11.26 8.87 -25.14
N PHE A 46 -10.60 9.89 -24.60
CA PHE A 46 -11.07 10.56 -23.38
C PHE A 46 -12.32 11.41 -23.67
N GLY A 47 -13.39 11.22 -22.89
CA GLY A 47 -14.64 11.96 -23.04
C GLY A 47 -15.61 11.78 -21.86
N PRO A 48 -16.89 12.15 -22.04
CA PRO A 48 -17.93 12.01 -21.00
C PRO A 48 -18.08 10.56 -20.50
N HIS A 49 -17.99 9.57 -21.38
CA HIS A 49 -18.00 8.15 -21.03
C HIS A 49 -16.81 7.76 -20.14
N THR A 50 -15.64 8.36 -20.35
CA THR A 50 -14.45 8.13 -19.51
C THR A 50 -14.65 8.72 -18.12
N LYS A 51 -15.15 9.98 -18.03
CA LYS A 51 -15.47 10.61 -16.75
C LYS A 51 -16.52 9.81 -15.98
N PHE A 52 -17.58 9.37 -16.64
CA PHE A 52 -18.59 8.48 -16.07
C PHE A 52 -17.98 7.17 -15.57
N ALA A 53 -17.20 6.50 -16.42
CA ALA A 53 -16.59 5.24 -16.06
C ALA A 53 -15.69 5.35 -14.84
N LEU A 54 -15.03 6.48 -14.59
CA LEU A 54 -14.10 6.68 -13.46
C LEU A 54 -14.73 7.31 -12.21
N THR A 55 -15.78 8.14 -12.36
CA THR A 55 -16.40 8.90 -11.25
C THR A 55 -17.83 8.47 -10.92
N GLY A 56 -18.46 7.69 -11.79
CA GLY A 56 -19.88 7.35 -11.73
C GLY A 56 -20.82 8.50 -12.13
N ARG A 57 -20.29 9.70 -12.46
CA ARG A 57 -21.07 10.89 -12.79
C ARG A 57 -21.34 11.02 -14.29
N TYR A 58 -22.55 11.40 -14.67
CA TYR A 58 -22.90 11.73 -16.05
C TYR A 58 -23.97 12.82 -16.10
N SER A 59 -23.95 13.62 -17.16
CA SER A 59 -24.98 14.64 -17.42
C SER A 59 -26.17 14.01 -18.15
N VAL A 60 -27.38 14.28 -17.67
CA VAL A 60 -28.65 13.91 -18.29
C VAL A 60 -29.11 15.02 -19.25
N SER A 61 -28.91 16.27 -18.85
CA SER A 61 -29.13 17.49 -19.62
C SER A 61 -28.04 18.50 -19.26
N GLU A 62 -28.07 19.70 -19.87
CA GLU A 62 -27.10 20.77 -19.57
C GLU A 62 -27.09 21.13 -18.07
N ASP A 63 -28.26 21.18 -17.43
CA ASP A 63 -28.37 21.58 -16.01
C ASP A 63 -28.52 20.41 -15.01
N GLN A 64 -28.49 19.15 -15.49
CA GLN A 64 -28.77 17.98 -14.63
C GLN A 64 -27.65 16.95 -14.72
N THR A 65 -26.97 16.75 -13.60
CA THR A 65 -25.98 15.68 -13.41
C THR A 65 -26.53 14.60 -12.47
N GLU A 66 -26.20 13.35 -12.72
CA GLU A 66 -26.55 12.20 -11.89
C GLU A 66 -25.31 11.36 -11.54
N GLN A 67 -25.43 10.52 -10.51
CA GLN A 67 -24.44 9.50 -10.16
C GLN A 67 -25.03 8.10 -10.23
N MET A 68 -24.36 7.16 -10.89
CA MET A 68 -24.79 5.77 -10.89
C MET A 68 -24.17 4.99 -9.73
N LYS A 69 -25.02 4.46 -8.85
CA LYS A 69 -24.66 3.43 -7.86
C LYS A 69 -24.83 2.06 -8.48
N ILE A 70 -23.77 1.26 -8.46
CA ILE A 70 -23.80 -0.13 -8.90
C ILE A 70 -24.38 -0.97 -7.76
N ASN A 71 -25.54 -1.58 -8.00
CA ASN A 71 -26.11 -2.59 -7.13
C ASN A 71 -25.99 -3.98 -7.77
N ILE A 72 -25.18 -4.83 -7.16
CA ILE A 72 -25.02 -6.24 -7.59
C ILE A 72 -26.07 -7.14 -6.94
N ASP A 73 -26.63 -6.73 -5.82
CA ASP A 73 -27.56 -7.53 -5.01
C ASP A 73 -29.03 -7.35 -5.43
N ASP A 74 -29.30 -6.56 -6.48
CA ASP A 74 -30.67 -6.19 -6.87
C ASP A 74 -31.52 -7.43 -7.22
N VAL A 75 -32.54 -7.62 -6.36
CA VAL A 75 -33.45 -8.75 -6.16
C VAL A 75 -33.13 -9.98 -7.04
N GLN A 76 -32.29 -10.87 -6.50
CA GLN A 76 -32.33 -12.28 -6.89
C GLN A 76 -33.71 -12.83 -6.53
N THR A 77 -34.68 -12.68 -7.43
CA THR A 77 -36.04 -13.22 -7.26
C THR A 77 -36.06 -14.74 -7.38
N GLN A 78 -35.00 -15.34 -7.92
CA GLN A 78 -34.91 -16.78 -8.13
C GLN A 78 -33.68 -17.36 -7.43
N PRO A 79 -33.85 -18.44 -6.65
CA PRO A 79 -32.71 -19.21 -6.15
C PRO A 79 -31.92 -19.74 -7.34
N PHE A 80 -30.60 -19.51 -7.35
CA PHE A 80 -29.71 -20.02 -8.38
C PHE A 80 -29.13 -21.36 -7.94
N ARG A 81 -28.84 -22.23 -8.90
CA ARG A 81 -28.37 -23.59 -8.60
C ARG A 81 -26.86 -23.63 -8.53
N LEU A 82 -26.33 -24.19 -7.45
CA LEU A 82 -24.89 -24.32 -7.26
C LEU A 82 -24.39 -25.73 -7.63
N SER A 83 -23.14 -25.78 -8.09
CA SER A 83 -22.34 -27.00 -8.23
C SER A 83 -21.05 -26.82 -7.47
N VAL A 84 -20.58 -27.90 -6.86
CA VAL A 84 -19.46 -27.85 -5.93
C VAL A 84 -18.51 -29.01 -6.24
N SER A 85 -17.22 -28.70 -6.35
CA SER A 85 -16.16 -29.68 -6.52
C SER A 85 -15.07 -29.41 -5.50
N SER A 86 -14.45 -30.45 -4.95
CA SER A 86 -13.36 -30.30 -4.00
C SER A 86 -12.06 -30.88 -4.52
N ASP A 87 -10.95 -30.36 -4.00
CA ASP A 87 -9.59 -30.82 -4.27
C ASP A 87 -8.69 -30.61 -3.04
N VAL A 88 -7.51 -31.23 -3.08
CA VAL A 88 -6.40 -30.97 -2.14
C VAL A 88 -5.41 -30.07 -2.86
N ASP A 89 -5.31 -28.82 -2.44
CA ASP A 89 -4.56 -27.77 -3.14
C ASP A 89 -3.06 -27.83 -2.85
N SER A 90 -2.71 -28.09 -1.59
CA SER A 90 -1.33 -28.21 -1.12
C SER A 90 -1.24 -29.03 0.16
N VAL A 91 -0.06 -29.57 0.47
CA VAL A 91 0.25 -30.26 1.73
C VAL A 91 1.60 -29.76 2.24
N ILE A 92 1.69 -29.48 3.53
CA ILE A 92 2.91 -29.04 4.21
C ILE A 92 3.18 -29.99 5.35
N GLY A 93 4.32 -30.67 5.31
CA GLY A 93 4.76 -31.55 6.38
C GLY A 93 6.01 -31.00 7.03
N ILE A 94 6.13 -31.17 8.34
CA ILE A 94 7.36 -30.89 9.08
C ILE A 94 7.83 -32.19 9.72
N ILE A 95 9.13 -32.47 9.55
CA ILE A 95 9.83 -33.60 10.13
C ILE A 95 10.87 -33.05 11.11
N CYS A 96 10.70 -33.40 12.37
CA CYS A 96 11.62 -33.07 13.45
C CYS A 96 12.71 -34.14 13.60
N LYS A 97 13.75 -33.80 14.37
CA LYS A 97 14.88 -34.71 14.63
C LYS A 97 14.37 -36.02 15.25
N GLY A 98 14.78 -37.15 14.67
CA GLY A 98 14.43 -38.49 15.13
C GLY A 98 13.11 -39.04 14.58
N GLU A 99 12.38 -38.28 13.76
CA GLU A 99 11.21 -38.78 13.03
C GLU A 99 11.62 -39.42 11.70
N ASP A 100 10.89 -40.45 11.31
CA ASP A 100 11.12 -41.14 10.03
C ASP A 100 10.70 -40.29 8.83
N PHE A 101 11.49 -40.37 7.76
CA PHE A 101 11.15 -39.72 6.50
C PHE A 101 10.05 -40.52 5.79
N PRO A 102 8.89 -39.90 5.50
CA PRO A 102 7.79 -40.62 4.86
C PRO A 102 8.00 -40.70 3.34
N ILE A 103 9.18 -41.12 2.86
CA ILE A 103 9.46 -41.33 1.43
C ILE A 103 9.18 -42.80 1.10
N LYS A 104 8.43 -43.06 0.03
CA LYS A 104 8.23 -44.45 -0.42
C LYS A 104 9.57 -45.10 -0.86
N PRO A 105 9.74 -46.42 -0.66
CA PRO A 105 11.00 -47.11 -0.98
C PRO A 105 11.41 -47.05 -2.46
N ASP A 106 10.47 -46.90 -3.39
CA ASP A 106 10.71 -46.83 -4.83
C ASP A 106 11.02 -45.41 -5.33
N HIS A 107 11.16 -44.46 -4.42
CA HIS A 107 11.43 -43.06 -4.73
C HIS A 107 12.74 -42.58 -4.09
N SER A 108 13.20 -41.41 -4.54
CA SER A 108 14.46 -40.84 -4.10
C SER A 108 14.32 -39.37 -3.74
N LEU A 109 15.17 -38.93 -2.82
CA LEU A 109 15.42 -37.52 -2.53
C LEU A 109 16.49 -36.98 -3.47
N PHE A 110 16.17 -35.91 -4.19
CA PHE A 110 17.10 -35.18 -5.03
C PHE A 110 17.68 -34.00 -4.24
N TYR A 111 18.81 -34.22 -3.56
CA TYR A 111 19.47 -33.27 -2.67
C TYR A 111 20.35 -32.27 -3.44
N SER A 112 20.13 -30.97 -3.25
CA SER A 112 20.93 -29.87 -3.78
C SER A 112 21.97 -29.42 -2.74
N ILE A 113 23.25 -29.50 -3.11
CA ILE A 113 24.37 -29.09 -2.25
C ILE A 113 24.42 -27.56 -2.11
N LEU A 114 24.26 -26.83 -3.22
CA LEU A 114 24.32 -25.37 -3.23
C LEU A 114 23.01 -24.75 -2.75
N ASN A 115 23.11 -23.80 -1.84
CA ASN A 115 21.96 -23.07 -1.34
C ASN A 115 21.30 -22.25 -2.44
N ASN A 116 19.97 -22.35 -2.55
CA ASN A 116 19.21 -21.45 -3.40
C ASN A 116 18.50 -20.38 -2.57
N SER A 117 19.21 -19.29 -2.30
CA SER A 117 18.71 -18.20 -1.45
C SER A 117 17.54 -17.42 -2.07
N GLU A 118 17.31 -17.56 -3.37
CA GLU A 118 16.17 -16.95 -4.06
C GLU A 118 14.86 -17.60 -3.58
N PHE A 119 14.92 -18.91 -3.38
CA PHE A 119 13.78 -19.73 -2.98
C PHE A 119 13.59 -19.78 -1.47
N ALA A 120 14.40 -19.11 -0.64
CA ALA A 120 14.19 -19.06 0.81
C ALA A 120 12.74 -18.67 1.14
N HIS A 121 12.13 -19.37 2.11
CA HIS A 121 10.76 -19.12 2.53
C HIS A 121 10.69 -17.77 3.25
N LYS A 122 9.96 -16.83 2.65
CA LYS A 122 9.89 -15.41 3.08
C LYS A 122 8.49 -14.98 3.51
N LEU A 123 7.47 -15.69 3.06
CA LEU A 123 6.07 -15.36 3.31
C LEU A 123 5.53 -16.27 4.41
N SER A 124 4.57 -15.78 5.18
CA SER A 124 3.89 -16.65 6.14
C SER A 124 3.16 -17.76 5.38
N ASN A 125 3.26 -18.97 5.90
CA ASN A 125 2.41 -20.10 5.53
C ASN A 125 1.23 -20.23 6.51
N HIS A 126 0.93 -19.23 7.34
CA HIS A 126 -0.24 -19.26 8.23
C HIS A 126 -0.37 -20.54 9.09
N LEU A 127 0.75 -21.21 9.37
CA LEU A 127 0.80 -22.32 10.31
C LEU A 127 0.93 -21.76 11.73
N PRO A 128 0.47 -22.50 12.76
CA PRO A 128 0.84 -22.20 14.13
C PRO A 128 2.37 -22.05 14.26
N PRO A 129 2.86 -21.09 15.06
CA PRO A 129 4.30 -20.91 15.24
C PRO A 129 5.00 -22.19 15.71
N TYR A 130 6.22 -22.41 15.24
CA TYR A 130 7.06 -23.51 15.71
C TYR A 130 7.50 -23.25 17.16
N GLU A 131 7.21 -24.18 18.07
CA GLU A 131 7.66 -24.09 19.46
C GLU A 131 9.09 -24.61 19.58
N TYR A 132 10.05 -23.68 19.67
CA TYR A 132 11.45 -24.00 19.89
C TYR A 132 11.79 -23.95 21.38
N THR A 133 12.35 -25.04 21.92
CA THR A 133 12.93 -25.05 23.26
C THR A 133 14.44 -24.88 23.16
N SER A 134 14.97 -23.77 23.68
CA SER A 134 16.40 -23.48 23.68
C SER A 134 17.19 -24.50 24.53
N PRO A 135 18.52 -24.56 24.40
CA PRO A 135 19.36 -25.38 25.29
C PRO A 135 19.24 -25.00 26.78
N THR A 136 18.79 -23.78 27.07
CA THR A 136 18.53 -23.30 28.43
C THR A 136 17.12 -23.66 28.94
N GLY A 137 16.32 -24.38 28.14
CA GLY A 137 14.95 -24.76 28.46
C GLY A 137 13.90 -23.68 28.18
N VAL A 138 14.29 -22.54 27.57
CA VAL A 138 13.37 -21.43 27.28
C VAL A 138 12.57 -21.75 26.01
N ARG A 139 11.25 -21.77 26.13
CA ARG A 139 10.31 -21.96 25.02
C ARG A 139 10.12 -20.64 24.27
N THR A 140 10.22 -20.68 22.95
CA THR A 140 10.06 -19.54 22.05
C THR A 140 9.20 -19.94 20.85
N LEU A 141 8.17 -19.16 20.55
CA LEU A 141 7.32 -19.35 19.38
C LEU A 141 7.94 -18.63 18.18
N LEU A 142 8.25 -19.38 17.13
CA LEU A 142 8.92 -18.88 15.93
C LEU A 142 8.04 -19.07 14.70
N ASP A 143 7.67 -17.97 14.05
CA ASP A 143 7.03 -18.08 12.73
C ASP A 143 8.02 -18.66 11.72
N TYR A 144 7.59 -19.64 10.91
CA TYR A 144 8.45 -20.30 9.92
C TYR A 144 9.16 -19.32 8.98
N HIS A 145 8.45 -18.27 8.57
CA HIS A 145 8.97 -17.24 7.69
C HIS A 145 9.85 -16.20 8.40
N HIS A 146 10.22 -16.42 9.66
CA HIS A 146 11.27 -15.70 10.37
C HIS A 146 12.46 -16.62 10.72
N ILE A 147 12.31 -17.93 10.51
CA ILE A 147 13.38 -18.91 10.75
C ILE A 147 14.27 -18.98 9.50
N PRO A 148 15.60 -18.80 9.65
CA PRO A 148 16.53 -18.96 8.53
C PRO A 148 16.41 -20.34 7.90
N ASN A 149 16.30 -20.38 6.58
CA ASN A 149 16.04 -21.62 5.86
C ASN A 149 16.68 -21.66 4.47
N THR A 150 16.84 -22.88 3.96
CA THR A 150 17.32 -23.11 2.61
C THR A 150 16.58 -24.28 1.96
N LEU A 151 16.29 -24.15 0.67
CA LEU A 151 15.85 -25.28 -0.15
C LEU A 151 17.05 -26.21 -0.33
N VAL A 152 16.92 -27.46 0.12
CA VAL A 152 17.99 -28.47 0.06
C VAL A 152 17.69 -29.56 -0.96
N GLY A 153 16.53 -29.54 -1.61
CA GLY A 153 16.21 -30.54 -2.61
C GLY A 153 14.74 -30.62 -2.93
N HIS A 154 14.39 -31.71 -3.59
CA HIS A 154 13.01 -32.05 -3.88
C HIS A 154 12.82 -33.57 -3.98
N LEU A 155 11.56 -34.01 -3.87
CA LEU A 155 11.12 -35.34 -4.29
C LEU A 155 10.34 -35.22 -5.61
N GLY A 156 10.16 -36.34 -6.30
CA GLY A 156 9.41 -36.40 -7.56
C GLY A 156 10.22 -35.92 -8.77
N GLY A 157 9.61 -35.90 -9.96
CA GLY A 157 10.31 -35.68 -11.23
C GLY A 157 9.34 -35.31 -12.36
N ALA A 158 9.75 -35.49 -13.62
CA ALA A 158 8.94 -35.04 -14.78
C ALA A 158 7.49 -35.58 -14.80
N ASN A 159 7.26 -36.77 -14.24
CA ASN A 159 5.96 -37.46 -14.24
C ASN A 159 5.33 -37.61 -12.85
N VAL A 160 5.96 -37.06 -11.80
CA VAL A 160 5.51 -37.21 -10.41
C VAL A 160 5.48 -35.83 -9.77
N GLN A 161 4.49 -35.59 -8.91
CA GLN A 161 4.36 -34.34 -8.17
C GLN A 161 5.69 -33.95 -7.52
N LYS A 162 6.20 -32.76 -7.86
CA LYS A 162 7.43 -32.23 -7.27
C LYS A 162 7.11 -31.72 -5.85
N ILE A 163 7.86 -32.20 -4.87
CA ILE A 163 7.73 -31.81 -3.46
C ILE A 163 9.02 -31.10 -3.06
N GLU A 164 8.93 -29.83 -2.65
CA GLU A 164 10.10 -29.10 -2.19
C GLU A 164 10.52 -29.57 -0.78
N VAL A 165 11.83 -29.69 -0.56
CA VAL A 165 12.40 -30.07 0.75
C VAL A 165 13.29 -28.95 1.25
N ARG A 166 12.97 -28.42 2.42
CA ARG A 166 13.67 -27.28 3.05
C ARG A 166 14.20 -27.65 4.42
N VAL A 167 15.34 -27.08 4.77
CA VAL A 167 15.90 -27.14 6.13
C VAL A 167 15.74 -25.79 6.80
N TYR A 168 15.28 -25.79 8.04
CA TYR A 168 15.09 -24.63 8.91
C TYR A 168 16.04 -24.67 10.10
N PHE A 169 16.64 -23.54 10.44
CA PHE A 169 17.66 -23.42 11.49
C PHE A 169 17.16 -22.55 12.65
N PRO A 170 16.42 -23.10 13.63
CA PRO A 170 15.74 -22.32 14.67
C PRO A 170 16.71 -21.57 15.60
N ARG A 171 17.88 -22.13 15.92
CA ARG A 171 18.91 -21.44 16.72
C ARG A 171 19.39 -20.15 16.11
N MET A 172 19.47 -20.07 14.78
CA MET A 172 19.83 -18.84 14.08
C MET A 172 18.77 -17.75 14.24
N ALA A 173 17.50 -18.10 14.44
CA ALA A 173 16.43 -17.11 14.63
C ALA A 173 16.60 -16.33 15.95
N LEU A 174 17.23 -16.94 16.96
CA LEU A 174 17.42 -16.34 18.29
C LEU A 174 18.52 -15.26 18.33
N THR A 175 19.54 -15.38 17.47
CA THR A 175 20.72 -14.50 17.51
C THR A 175 20.73 -13.45 16.41
N ARG A 176 19.75 -13.49 15.50
CA ARG A 176 19.72 -12.69 14.28
C ARG A 176 19.01 -11.36 14.47
N GLN A 177 19.48 -10.33 13.78
CA GLN A 177 18.75 -9.07 13.63
C GLN A 177 17.73 -9.20 12.49
N ALA A 178 16.49 -8.76 12.70
CA ALA A 178 15.40 -8.87 11.73
C ALA A 178 15.74 -8.34 10.32
N ARG A 179 16.69 -7.40 10.21
CA ARG A 179 17.14 -6.80 8.93
C ARG A 179 17.84 -7.76 7.98
N ASP A 180 18.39 -8.88 8.48
CA ASP A 180 19.22 -9.77 7.67
C ASP A 180 18.40 -10.70 6.74
N GLY A 181 17.06 -10.70 6.85
CA GLY A 181 16.15 -11.58 6.10
C GLY A 181 16.15 -13.02 6.62
N ASN A 182 15.69 -14.00 5.83
CA ASN A 182 15.63 -15.42 6.26
C ASN A 182 16.69 -16.30 5.59
N LYS A 183 17.71 -15.68 5.00
CA LYS A 183 18.73 -16.39 4.22
C LYS A 183 19.77 -17.00 5.15
N VAL A 184 20.17 -18.22 4.87
CA VAL A 184 21.34 -18.86 5.50
C VAL A 184 22.61 -18.32 4.85
N SER A 185 23.63 -17.99 5.66
CA SER A 185 24.89 -17.45 5.15
C SER A 185 25.65 -18.50 4.33
N LYS A 186 26.43 -18.03 3.34
CA LYS A 186 27.26 -18.92 2.52
C LYS A 186 28.29 -19.67 3.39
N ASP A 187 28.87 -19.01 4.38
CA ASP A 187 29.86 -19.60 5.28
C ASP A 187 29.28 -20.75 6.10
N LEU A 188 28.06 -20.58 6.63
CA LEU A 188 27.40 -21.68 7.35
C LEU A 188 27.10 -22.84 6.40
N MET A 189 26.67 -22.59 5.16
CA MET A 189 26.43 -23.67 4.19
C MET A 189 27.71 -24.41 3.79
N ILE A 190 28.85 -23.71 3.69
CA ILE A 190 30.16 -24.32 3.47
C ILE A 190 30.51 -25.26 4.63
N GLN A 191 30.33 -24.81 5.87
CA GLN A 191 30.60 -25.61 7.05
C GLN A 191 29.62 -26.78 7.19
N PHE A 192 28.33 -26.53 7.02
CA PHE A 192 27.26 -27.53 7.09
C PHE A 192 27.49 -28.64 6.06
N TYR A 193 27.89 -28.30 4.83
CA TYR A 193 28.25 -29.29 3.83
C TYR A 193 29.49 -30.11 4.23
N LYS A 194 30.58 -29.43 4.56
CA LYS A 194 31.88 -30.06 4.84
C LYS A 194 31.85 -30.95 6.07
N LEU A 195 31.22 -30.47 7.15
CA LEU A 195 31.30 -31.08 8.47
C LEU A 195 30.10 -31.98 8.79
N ALA A 196 28.94 -31.78 8.15
CA ALA A 196 27.74 -32.58 8.42
C ALA A 196 27.24 -33.36 7.19
N ALA A 197 26.84 -32.68 6.11
CA ALA A 197 26.17 -33.34 4.98
C ALA A 197 27.05 -34.37 4.25
N ARG A 198 28.27 -33.98 3.84
CA ARG A 198 29.17 -34.86 3.09
C ARG A 198 29.60 -36.07 3.93
N PRO A 199 30.08 -35.93 5.17
CA PRO A 199 30.47 -37.11 5.94
C PRO A 199 29.26 -38.04 6.23
N SER A 200 28.03 -37.50 6.23
CA SER A 200 26.81 -38.31 6.38
C SER A 200 26.56 -39.23 5.19
N ILE A 201 26.86 -38.82 3.96
CA ILE A 201 26.71 -39.72 2.81
C ILE A 201 27.71 -40.89 2.87
N THR A 202 28.94 -40.64 3.34
CA THR A 202 29.99 -41.67 3.53
C THR A 202 29.54 -42.80 4.47
N CYS A 203 28.73 -42.48 5.49
CA CYS A 203 28.21 -43.46 6.45
C CYS A 203 27.06 -44.33 5.93
N ILE A 204 26.48 -43.97 4.78
CA ILE A 204 25.28 -44.62 4.26
C ILE A 204 25.63 -45.46 3.05
N SER A 205 26.40 -44.90 2.11
CA SER A 205 26.83 -45.62 0.92
C SER A 205 28.14 -45.06 0.37
N ALA A 206 29.22 -45.82 0.56
CA ALA A 206 30.52 -45.55 -0.07
C ALA A 206 30.42 -45.48 -1.60
N LEU A 207 29.47 -46.22 -2.20
CA LEU A 207 29.22 -46.17 -3.63
C LEU A 207 28.67 -44.81 -4.07
N THR A 208 27.94 -44.08 -3.24
CA THR A 208 27.41 -42.75 -3.64
C THR A 208 28.38 -41.61 -3.35
N GLU A 209 29.38 -41.81 -2.48
CA GLU A 209 30.30 -40.75 -2.05
C GLU A 209 31.09 -40.13 -3.21
N HIS A 210 31.54 -40.95 -4.16
CA HIS A 210 32.37 -40.48 -5.29
C HIS A 210 31.63 -39.53 -6.25
N GLU A 211 30.29 -39.50 -6.21
CA GLU A 211 29.48 -38.57 -6.99
C GLU A 211 29.42 -37.17 -6.37
N TRP A 212 29.80 -37.03 -5.10
CA TRP A 212 29.71 -35.80 -4.33
C TRP A 212 31.03 -35.01 -4.36
N PRO A 213 31.02 -33.71 -4.70
CA PRO A 213 32.24 -32.89 -4.76
C PRO A 213 32.92 -32.70 -3.41
N ASP A 214 34.26 -32.76 -3.37
CA ASP A 214 35.07 -32.68 -2.14
C ASP A 214 34.79 -31.46 -1.26
N THR A 215 34.42 -30.35 -1.90
CA THR A 215 34.12 -29.09 -1.22
C THR A 215 32.89 -28.44 -1.82
N TYR A 216 32.24 -27.61 -0.99
CA TYR A 216 31.14 -26.75 -1.43
C TYR A 216 31.55 -25.84 -2.61
N LEU A 217 32.77 -25.29 -2.55
CA LEU A 217 33.31 -24.44 -3.62
C LEU A 217 33.59 -25.23 -4.90
N GLY A 218 33.95 -26.51 -4.80
CA GLY A 218 34.08 -27.41 -5.94
C GLY A 218 32.75 -27.63 -6.66
N GLU A 219 31.66 -27.83 -5.90
CA GLU A 219 30.31 -27.87 -6.50
C GLU A 219 29.93 -26.53 -7.12
N GLU A 220 30.21 -25.41 -6.45
CA GLU A 220 29.92 -24.07 -6.97
C GLU A 220 30.65 -23.80 -8.29
N PHE A 221 31.92 -24.21 -8.39
CA PHE A 221 32.69 -24.14 -9.62
C PHE A 221 32.03 -24.98 -10.73
N ARG A 222 31.68 -26.24 -10.45
CA ARG A 222 31.04 -27.15 -11.42
C ARG A 222 29.68 -26.65 -11.89
N ALA A 223 28.89 -26.09 -10.99
CA ALA A 223 27.53 -25.61 -11.25
C ALA A 223 27.50 -24.28 -12.02
N ARG A 224 28.60 -23.52 -12.02
CA ARG A 224 28.66 -22.19 -12.62
C ARG A 224 28.82 -22.27 -14.14
N ARG A 225 27.85 -21.70 -14.87
CA ARG A 225 27.94 -21.50 -16.33
C ARG A 225 28.93 -20.40 -16.67
N ALA A 226 29.34 -20.34 -17.94
CA ALA A 226 30.21 -19.30 -18.47
C ALA A 226 29.68 -17.86 -18.26
N ASN A 227 28.35 -17.68 -18.21
CA ASN A 227 27.71 -16.39 -17.93
C ASN A 227 27.61 -16.04 -16.43
N GLY A 228 28.19 -16.86 -15.55
CA GLY A 228 28.18 -16.66 -14.10
C GLY A 228 26.94 -17.20 -13.38
N THR A 229 25.89 -17.62 -14.08
CA THR A 229 24.68 -18.22 -13.46
C THR A 229 25.00 -19.60 -12.87
N ILE A 230 24.39 -19.91 -11.73
CA ILE A 230 24.57 -21.20 -11.04
C ILE A 230 23.43 -22.14 -11.46
N VAL A 231 23.78 -23.33 -11.95
CA VAL A 231 22.83 -24.42 -12.21
C VAL A 231 22.74 -25.28 -10.97
N HIS A 232 21.59 -25.23 -10.29
CA HIS A 232 21.35 -26.09 -9.13
C HIS A 232 21.10 -27.53 -9.56
N SER A 233 22.15 -28.32 -9.59
CA SER A 233 22.09 -29.78 -9.75
C SER A 233 21.84 -30.48 -8.43
N THR A 234 21.27 -31.68 -8.53
CA THR A 234 20.96 -32.55 -7.39
C THR A 234 21.82 -33.80 -7.37
N ARG A 235 21.85 -34.44 -6.20
CA ARG A 235 22.37 -35.78 -5.96
C ARG A 235 21.24 -36.67 -5.47
N THR A 236 21.22 -37.90 -5.94
CA THR A 236 20.15 -38.84 -5.65
C THR A 236 20.47 -39.58 -4.37
N ILE A 237 19.54 -39.54 -3.42
CA ILE A 237 19.58 -40.32 -2.18
C ILE A 237 18.36 -41.24 -2.22
N PRO A 238 18.55 -42.57 -2.25
CA PRO A 238 17.43 -43.53 -2.16
C PRO A 238 16.54 -43.24 -0.95
N GLY A 239 15.23 -43.37 -1.10
CA GLY A 239 14.25 -42.98 -0.09
C GLY A 239 14.46 -43.69 1.24
N GLU A 240 14.80 -44.98 1.19
CA GLU A 240 15.10 -45.83 2.34
C GLU A 240 16.36 -45.40 3.12
N LEU A 241 17.19 -44.54 2.52
CA LEU A 241 18.41 -44.01 3.13
C LEU A 241 18.24 -42.57 3.63
N ALA A 242 17.12 -41.91 3.35
CA ALA A 242 16.92 -40.49 3.67
C ALA A 242 16.89 -40.22 5.19
N THR A 243 16.20 -41.06 5.98
CA THR A 243 16.21 -40.94 7.45
C THR A 243 17.63 -41.03 7.99
N ARG A 244 18.37 -42.09 7.64
CA ARG A 244 19.76 -42.29 8.06
C ARG A 244 20.67 -41.14 7.62
N PHE A 245 20.38 -40.50 6.49
CA PHE A 245 21.10 -39.34 6.01
C PHE A 245 20.94 -38.14 6.92
N PHE A 246 19.70 -37.74 7.21
CA PHE A 246 19.47 -36.58 8.06
C PHE A 246 19.81 -36.84 9.53
N ASP A 247 19.66 -38.07 10.03
CA ASP A 247 20.16 -38.46 11.36
C ASP A 247 21.68 -38.31 11.45
N GLY A 248 22.39 -38.74 10.40
CA GLY A 248 23.84 -38.54 10.29
C GLY A 248 24.23 -37.07 10.30
N ILE A 249 23.42 -36.20 9.68
CA ILE A 249 23.65 -34.74 9.68
C ILE A 249 23.38 -34.17 11.08
N HIS A 250 22.29 -34.58 11.73
CA HIS A 250 21.97 -34.17 13.10
C HIS A 250 23.08 -34.54 14.08
N ALA A 251 23.51 -35.81 14.08
CA ALA A 251 24.57 -36.29 14.97
C ALA A 251 25.87 -35.48 14.81
N ARG A 252 26.19 -35.06 13.59
CA ARG A 252 27.37 -34.22 13.31
C ARG A 252 27.18 -32.77 13.73
N CYS A 253 26.01 -32.19 13.50
CA CYS A 253 25.72 -30.84 14.00
C CYS A 253 25.79 -30.78 15.53
N ASP A 254 25.39 -31.86 16.21
CA ASP A 254 25.52 -31.99 17.67
C ASP A 254 26.99 -32.11 18.09
N ALA A 255 27.78 -32.94 17.40
CA ALA A 255 29.17 -33.20 17.73
C ALA A 255 30.11 -32.01 17.42
N GLU A 256 29.86 -31.26 16.35
CA GLU A 256 30.77 -30.22 15.84
C GLU A 256 30.45 -28.84 16.45
N PRO A 257 31.34 -28.26 17.29
CA PRO A 257 31.08 -26.97 17.95
C PRO A 257 30.84 -25.82 16.96
N THR A 258 31.51 -25.85 15.79
CA THR A 258 31.34 -24.80 14.77
C THR A 258 29.95 -24.82 14.11
N LEU A 259 29.20 -25.92 14.24
CA LEU A 259 27.84 -26.07 13.75
C LEU A 259 26.78 -25.82 14.84
N GLU A 260 27.12 -25.16 15.94
CA GLU A 260 26.17 -24.87 17.03
C GLU A 260 24.88 -24.21 16.52
N GLN A 261 24.98 -23.29 15.56
CA GLN A 261 23.84 -22.59 14.96
C GLN A 261 22.95 -23.51 14.10
N ALA A 262 23.47 -24.64 13.63
CA ALA A 262 22.75 -25.61 12.83
C ALA A 262 22.10 -26.72 13.67
N ARG A 263 22.38 -26.81 14.97
CA ARG A 263 21.73 -27.77 15.86
C ARG A 263 20.22 -27.54 15.91
N ASP A 264 19.48 -28.61 16.18
CA ASP A 264 18.01 -28.63 16.25
C ASP A 264 17.32 -28.19 14.95
N PHE A 265 17.99 -28.28 13.80
CA PHE A 265 17.32 -28.01 12.53
C PHE A 265 16.13 -28.95 12.33
N PHE A 266 15.16 -28.56 11.51
CA PHE A 266 14.07 -29.44 11.10
C PHE A 266 13.82 -29.30 9.61
N ILE A 267 13.05 -30.23 9.05
CA ILE A 267 12.79 -30.31 7.62
C ILE A 267 11.34 -30.04 7.34
N GLN A 268 11.08 -29.33 6.24
CA GLN A 268 9.75 -29.10 5.73
C GLN A 268 9.62 -29.69 4.33
N PHE A 269 8.53 -30.41 4.12
CA PHE A 269 8.01 -30.82 2.82
C PHE A 269 6.95 -29.82 2.40
N THR A 270 6.98 -29.38 1.14
CA THR A 270 5.92 -28.56 0.56
C THR A 270 5.49 -29.16 -0.76
N VAL A 271 4.29 -29.71 -0.77
CA VAL A 271 3.60 -30.21 -1.95
C VAL A 271 2.85 -29.04 -2.58
N GLN A 272 3.21 -28.64 -3.81
CA GLN A 272 2.53 -27.56 -4.54
C GLN A 272 2.10 -28.02 -5.93
N GLY A 273 0.99 -27.52 -6.44
CA GLY A 273 0.57 -27.80 -7.82
C GLY A 273 -0.29 -29.05 -7.98
N SER A 274 -0.86 -29.57 -6.88
CA SER A 274 -1.92 -30.58 -6.95
C SER A 274 -3.29 -29.99 -7.34
N LYS A 275 -3.40 -28.64 -7.37
CA LYS A 275 -4.60 -27.90 -7.80
C LYS A 275 -5.16 -28.47 -9.10
N GLY A 276 -6.44 -28.81 -9.08
CA GLY A 276 -7.13 -29.36 -10.25
C GLY A 276 -6.85 -30.83 -10.57
N GLY A 277 -5.66 -31.35 -10.24
CA GLY A 277 -5.28 -32.75 -10.45
C GLY A 277 -5.95 -33.72 -9.47
N THR A 278 -6.52 -33.21 -8.39
CA THR A 278 -7.15 -33.97 -7.29
C THR A 278 -8.65 -33.68 -7.16
N LYS A 279 -9.27 -33.11 -8.20
CA LYS A 279 -10.69 -32.77 -8.22
C LYS A 279 -11.59 -34.00 -8.09
N HIS A 280 -12.59 -33.88 -7.23
CA HIS A 280 -13.67 -34.84 -7.03
C HIS A 280 -14.96 -34.12 -6.62
N ASN A 281 -16.10 -34.81 -6.72
CA ASN A 281 -17.40 -34.22 -6.39
C ASN A 281 -17.63 -34.27 -4.87
N ILE A 282 -18.32 -33.25 -4.34
CA ILE A 282 -18.87 -33.27 -2.98
C ILE A 282 -20.27 -33.88 -3.07
N PRO A 283 -20.65 -34.78 -2.14
CA PRO A 283 -22.01 -35.30 -2.11
C PRO A 283 -22.98 -34.13 -1.87
N GLY A 284 -24.15 -34.19 -2.52
CA GLY A 284 -25.24 -33.29 -2.17
C GLY A 284 -25.81 -33.59 -0.77
N PRO A 285 -26.80 -32.81 -0.31
CA PRO A 285 -27.57 -33.14 0.89
C PRO A 285 -28.10 -34.58 0.79
N ILE A 286 -27.96 -35.34 1.86
CA ILE A 286 -28.40 -36.74 1.93
C ILE A 286 -29.71 -36.76 2.72
N PRO A 287 -30.86 -37.04 2.08
CA PRO A 287 -32.14 -37.01 2.78
C PRO A 287 -32.17 -37.97 3.98
N GLY A 288 -32.57 -37.45 5.14
CA GLY A 288 -32.69 -38.24 6.38
C GLY A 288 -31.38 -38.53 7.10
N PHE A 289 -30.25 -37.97 6.65
CA PHE A 289 -28.97 -38.05 7.36
C PHE A 289 -28.56 -36.66 7.84
N GLU A 290 -28.60 -36.46 9.15
CA GLU A 290 -28.03 -35.27 9.79
C GLU A 290 -26.53 -35.49 9.97
N PHE A 291 -25.74 -34.59 9.40
CA PHE A 291 -24.31 -34.64 9.59
C PHE A 291 -23.99 -34.26 11.04
N PRO A 292 -23.07 -34.98 11.70
CA PRO A 292 -22.54 -34.55 12.99
C PRO A 292 -22.02 -33.12 12.89
N SER A 293 -22.11 -32.39 14.00
CA SER A 293 -21.54 -31.04 14.07
C SER A 293 -20.04 -31.10 13.78
N LEU A 294 -19.48 -30.05 13.20
CA LEU A 294 -18.04 -29.99 12.96
C LEU A 294 -17.29 -30.22 14.28
N GLY A 295 -16.43 -31.25 14.30
CA GLY A 295 -15.66 -31.66 15.48
C GLY A 295 -16.19 -32.89 16.22
N GLU A 296 -17.44 -33.30 15.96
CA GLU A 296 -17.94 -34.56 16.49
C GLU A 296 -17.28 -35.76 15.77
N GLU A 297 -17.25 -36.90 16.45
CA GLU A 297 -16.84 -38.14 15.81
C GLU A 297 -17.90 -38.56 14.78
N ASP A 298 -17.43 -39.05 13.64
CA ASP A 298 -18.36 -39.62 12.67
C ASP A 298 -19.00 -40.88 13.28
N PRO A 299 -20.27 -41.17 12.95
CA PRO A 299 -20.85 -42.44 13.34
C PRO A 299 -20.05 -43.60 12.70
N PRO A 300 -20.21 -44.84 13.21
CA PRO A 300 -19.55 -46.01 12.67
C PRO A 300 -19.66 -46.08 11.14
N ILE A 301 -18.62 -46.61 10.48
CA ILE A 301 -18.54 -46.67 9.01
C ILE A 301 -19.76 -47.37 8.41
N GLU A 302 -20.32 -48.35 9.12
CA GLU A 302 -21.50 -49.12 8.74
C GLU A 302 -22.78 -48.27 8.68
N ASP A 303 -22.85 -47.17 9.43
CA ASP A 303 -23.98 -46.26 9.50
C ASP A 303 -23.84 -45.07 8.53
N LEU A 304 -22.69 -44.96 7.85
CA LEU A 304 -22.46 -43.88 6.89
C LEU A 304 -23.18 -44.12 5.57
N PRO A 305 -23.87 -43.11 5.01
CA PRO A 305 -24.46 -43.21 3.69
C PRO A 305 -23.42 -43.56 2.61
N PRO A 306 -23.77 -44.37 1.59
CA PRO A 306 -22.84 -44.77 0.54
C PRO A 306 -22.15 -43.60 -0.18
N SER A 307 -22.88 -42.48 -0.41
CA SER A 307 -22.33 -41.29 -1.06
C SER A 307 -21.25 -40.59 -0.21
N LEU A 308 -21.34 -40.66 1.12
CA LEU A 308 -20.32 -40.11 2.00
C LEU A 308 -19.07 -41.00 2.03
N LEU A 309 -19.27 -42.33 2.03
CA LEU A 309 -18.17 -43.29 1.92
C LEU A 309 -17.41 -43.11 0.60
N GLU A 310 -18.12 -42.94 -0.53
CA GLU A 310 -17.52 -42.66 -1.83
C GLU A 310 -16.72 -41.34 -1.83
N PHE A 311 -17.25 -40.31 -1.19
CA PHE A 311 -16.55 -39.03 -1.02
C PHE A 311 -15.27 -39.20 -0.20
N LYS A 312 -15.34 -39.85 0.97
CA LYS A 312 -14.17 -40.10 1.82
C LYS A 312 -13.09 -40.88 1.06
N ALA A 313 -13.48 -41.94 0.34
CA ALA A 313 -12.56 -42.70 -0.49
C ALA A 313 -11.94 -41.84 -1.61
N SER A 314 -12.72 -40.98 -2.26
CA SER A 314 -12.25 -40.06 -3.30
C SER A 314 -11.29 -39.01 -2.76
N ARG A 315 -11.59 -38.44 -1.59
CA ARG A 315 -10.74 -37.49 -0.86
C ARG A 315 -9.42 -38.12 -0.49
N LEU A 316 -9.45 -39.31 0.11
CA LEU A 316 -8.24 -40.03 0.49
C LEU A 316 -7.39 -40.34 -0.73
N LYS A 317 -7.99 -40.81 -1.83
CA LYS A 317 -7.29 -41.03 -3.11
C LYS A 317 -6.67 -39.74 -3.65
N ALA A 318 -7.39 -38.62 -3.58
CA ALA A 318 -6.89 -37.29 -3.95
C ALA A 318 -5.69 -36.87 -3.10
N LEU A 319 -5.75 -37.09 -1.77
CA LEU A 319 -4.66 -36.83 -0.85
C LEU A 319 -3.43 -37.71 -1.14
N MET A 320 -3.61 -39.02 -1.29
CA MET A 320 -2.52 -39.95 -1.66
C MET A 320 -1.86 -39.54 -2.98
N LYS A 321 -2.66 -39.08 -3.95
CA LYS A 321 -2.15 -38.58 -5.24
C LYS A 321 -1.36 -37.29 -5.08
N ALA A 322 -1.85 -36.33 -4.29
CA ALA A 322 -1.15 -35.08 -4.02
C ALA A 322 0.21 -35.35 -3.35
N MET A 323 0.24 -36.28 -2.40
CA MET A 323 1.42 -36.52 -1.58
C MET A 323 2.47 -37.42 -2.21
N SER A 324 2.13 -38.21 -3.24
CA SER A 324 3.11 -39.07 -3.90
C SER A 324 4.27 -38.22 -4.43
N PRO A 325 5.55 -38.51 -4.09
CA PRO A 325 6.08 -39.82 -3.67
C PRO A 325 6.14 -40.14 -2.16
N LEU A 326 5.49 -39.36 -1.30
CA LEU A 326 5.46 -39.65 0.13
C LEU A 326 4.59 -40.86 0.45
N ASN A 327 4.86 -41.51 1.59
CA ASN A 327 4.05 -42.58 2.19
C ASN A 327 3.21 -42.02 3.34
N PRO A 328 1.90 -41.75 3.13
CA PRO A 328 1.08 -41.11 4.15
C PRO A 328 0.80 -42.01 5.37
N LEU A 329 1.01 -43.33 5.25
CA LEU A 329 0.87 -44.26 6.39
C LEU A 329 1.98 -44.09 7.44
N MET A 330 3.06 -43.39 7.10
CA MET A 330 4.14 -43.06 8.03
C MET A 330 3.91 -41.73 8.77
N ILE A 331 2.84 -41.01 8.43
CA ILE A 331 2.49 -39.74 9.04
C ILE A 331 1.66 -40.04 10.28
N GLN A 332 2.21 -39.68 11.45
CA GLN A 332 1.55 -39.88 12.73
C GLN A 332 0.46 -38.83 12.96
N ASP A 333 -0.57 -39.13 13.74
CA ASP A 333 -1.68 -38.19 13.99
C ASP A 333 -1.23 -36.92 14.72
N ASP A 334 -0.20 -37.01 15.57
CA ASP A 334 0.39 -35.88 16.31
C ASP A 334 1.46 -35.12 15.50
N SER A 335 1.68 -35.49 14.23
CA SER A 335 2.74 -34.89 13.42
C SER A 335 2.35 -33.53 12.85
N TYR A 336 3.35 -32.68 12.62
CA TYR A 336 3.17 -31.30 12.11
C TYR A 336 2.84 -31.26 10.60
N TRP A 337 1.76 -31.94 10.21
CA TRP A 337 1.28 -32.02 8.83
C TRP A 337 -0.03 -31.28 8.65
N TRP A 338 -0.08 -30.48 7.60
CA TRP A 338 -1.19 -29.60 7.27
C TRP A 338 -1.54 -29.76 5.81
N ALA A 339 -2.81 -29.63 5.47
CA ALA A 339 -3.26 -29.61 4.09
C ALA A 339 -4.22 -28.45 3.83
N ASP A 340 -4.10 -27.89 2.63
CA ASP A 340 -5.11 -26.97 2.10
C ASP A 340 -6.18 -27.79 1.39
N VAL A 341 -7.35 -27.87 2.03
CA VAL A 341 -8.56 -28.43 1.45
C VAL A 341 -9.32 -27.30 0.78
N ALA A 342 -9.65 -27.49 -0.50
CA ALA A 342 -10.31 -26.46 -1.29
C ALA A 342 -11.62 -26.94 -1.88
N VAL A 343 -12.57 -26.02 -2.00
CA VAL A 343 -13.87 -26.23 -2.64
C VAL A 343 -14.11 -25.13 -3.65
N THR A 344 -14.49 -25.50 -4.86
CA THR A 344 -14.87 -24.57 -5.93
C THR A 344 -16.37 -24.64 -6.15
N ILE A 345 -17.04 -23.50 -5.97
CA ILE A 345 -18.47 -23.29 -6.10
C ILE A 345 -18.73 -22.57 -7.42
N LYS A 346 -19.57 -23.16 -8.26
CA LYS A 346 -19.96 -22.60 -9.57
C LYS A 346 -21.48 -22.55 -9.70
N SER A 347 -21.96 -21.57 -10.45
CA SER A 347 -23.35 -21.58 -10.91
C SER A 347 -23.56 -22.72 -11.91
N LYS A 348 -24.67 -23.45 -11.78
CA LYS A 348 -25.17 -24.39 -12.80
C LYS A 348 -25.92 -23.66 -13.91
N ASP A 349 -26.32 -22.42 -13.67
CA ASP A 349 -27.04 -21.61 -14.65
C ASP A 349 -26.01 -20.97 -15.59
N ALA A 350 -26.11 -21.33 -16.88
CA ALA A 350 -25.10 -20.98 -17.89
C ALA A 350 -24.92 -19.46 -18.02
N GLY A 351 -23.67 -19.03 -18.16
CA GLY A 351 -23.33 -17.60 -18.30
C GLY A 351 -23.52 -16.76 -17.04
N GLN A 352 -23.59 -17.40 -15.87
CA GLN A 352 -23.61 -16.72 -14.58
C GLN A 352 -22.28 -16.88 -13.86
N SER A 353 -21.81 -15.78 -13.30
CA SER A 353 -20.70 -15.72 -12.35
C SER A 353 -21.25 -15.72 -10.93
N VAL A 354 -20.50 -16.29 -9.99
CA VAL A 354 -20.81 -16.33 -8.56
C VAL A 354 -19.80 -15.45 -7.82
N LEU A 355 -20.29 -14.56 -6.97
CA LEU A 355 -19.49 -13.62 -6.19
C LEU A 355 -19.82 -13.75 -4.70
N VAL A 356 -18.82 -13.58 -3.84
CA VAL A 356 -18.99 -13.57 -2.39
C VAL A 356 -19.53 -12.22 -1.91
N LYS A 357 -20.57 -12.20 -1.07
CA LYS A 357 -21.07 -10.99 -0.41
C LYS A 357 -20.19 -10.63 0.79
N GLN A 358 -19.64 -9.42 0.78
CA GLN A 358 -18.70 -8.98 1.82
C GLN A 358 -19.29 -8.99 3.23
N HIS A 359 -20.56 -8.56 3.37
CA HIS A 359 -21.24 -8.52 4.67
C HIS A 359 -21.55 -9.90 5.24
N MET A 360 -21.45 -10.96 4.43
CA MET A 360 -21.73 -12.36 4.82
C MET A 360 -20.46 -13.17 5.11
N HIS A 361 -19.28 -12.53 5.13
CA HIS A 361 -18.01 -13.22 5.38
C HIS A 361 -17.99 -14.03 6.69
N HIS A 362 -18.63 -13.53 7.75
CA HIS A 362 -18.68 -14.23 9.04
C HIS A 362 -19.39 -15.59 8.93
N TRP A 363 -20.45 -15.70 8.12
CA TRP A 363 -21.14 -16.97 7.87
C TRP A 363 -20.25 -17.95 7.10
N ILE A 364 -19.59 -17.48 6.04
CA ILE A 364 -18.67 -18.31 5.25
C ILE A 364 -17.54 -18.84 6.13
N ILE A 365 -16.94 -17.98 6.97
CA ILE A 365 -15.89 -18.41 7.90
C ILE A 365 -16.45 -19.44 8.90
N GLY A 366 -17.69 -19.26 9.37
CA GLY A 366 -18.37 -20.23 10.25
C GLY A 366 -18.49 -21.60 9.61
N GLU A 367 -18.98 -21.66 8.37
CA GLU A 367 -19.06 -22.91 7.59
C GLU A 367 -17.68 -23.57 7.36
N MET A 368 -16.62 -22.76 7.19
CA MET A 368 -15.27 -23.28 6.95
C MET A 368 -14.52 -23.74 8.22
N THR A 369 -14.95 -23.30 9.39
CA THR A 369 -14.21 -23.47 10.66
C THR A 369 -14.99 -24.17 11.76
N GLY A 370 -16.32 -24.19 11.68
CA GLY A 370 -17.21 -24.63 12.76
C GLY A 370 -17.33 -23.65 13.92
N LEU A 371 -16.72 -22.47 13.83
CA LEU A 371 -16.86 -21.43 14.86
C LEU A 371 -18.22 -20.74 14.76
N ASP A 372 -18.74 -20.29 15.91
CA ASP A 372 -19.99 -19.55 15.95
C ASP A 372 -19.83 -18.15 15.32
N VAL A 373 -20.90 -17.69 14.68
CA VAL A 373 -20.95 -16.41 13.95
C VAL A 373 -20.64 -15.21 14.83
N SER A 374 -21.04 -15.24 16.11
CA SER A 374 -20.80 -14.14 17.05
C SER A 374 -19.31 -13.99 17.34
N SER A 375 -18.62 -15.10 17.65
CA SER A 375 -17.17 -15.15 17.84
C SER A 375 -16.41 -14.69 16.60
N ILE A 376 -16.86 -15.08 15.40
CA ILE A 376 -16.21 -14.64 14.15
C ILE A 376 -16.41 -13.15 13.94
N THR A 377 -17.62 -12.65 14.13
CA THR A 377 -17.94 -11.22 13.99
C THR A 377 -17.07 -10.39 14.93
N GLU A 378 -16.96 -10.80 16.19
CA GLU A 378 -16.11 -10.13 17.18
C GLU A 378 -14.65 -10.11 16.71
N ARG A 379 -14.13 -11.23 16.18
CA ARG A 379 -12.74 -11.31 15.69
C ARG A 379 -12.51 -10.46 14.45
N MET A 380 -13.46 -10.43 13.51
CA MET A 380 -13.38 -9.58 12.32
C MET A 380 -13.28 -8.09 12.70
N ASN A 381 -13.89 -7.70 13.82
CA ASN A 381 -13.83 -6.34 14.35
C ASN A 381 -12.54 -6.02 15.13
N ARG A 382 -11.75 -7.03 15.52
CA ARG A 382 -10.46 -6.84 16.22
C ARG A 382 -9.33 -6.54 15.23
N ALA A 383 -8.53 -5.52 15.50
CA ALA A 383 -7.40 -5.13 14.65
C ALA A 383 -6.32 -6.23 14.48
N SER A 384 -6.18 -7.10 15.48
CA SER A 384 -5.27 -8.26 15.47
C SER A 384 -5.95 -9.57 15.05
N GLY A 385 -7.24 -9.55 14.69
CA GLY A 385 -8.05 -10.75 14.43
C GLY A 385 -7.67 -11.54 13.18
N GLY A 386 -6.65 -11.11 12.43
CA GLY A 386 -6.12 -11.83 11.28
C GLY A 386 -7.02 -11.84 10.04
N TYR A 387 -8.18 -11.18 10.10
CA TYR A 387 -9.14 -11.06 9.01
C TYR A 387 -8.75 -9.95 8.02
N HIS A 388 -8.91 -10.23 6.74
CA HIS A 388 -8.76 -9.27 5.66
C HIS A 388 -9.88 -9.47 4.63
N SER A 389 -10.42 -8.35 4.14
CA SER A 389 -11.37 -8.32 3.03
C SER A 389 -10.63 -7.97 1.74
N ASP A 390 -10.77 -8.81 0.72
CA ASP A 390 -10.11 -8.63 -0.58
C ASP A 390 -11.16 -8.13 -1.59
N SER A 391 -11.36 -6.82 -1.68
CA SER A 391 -12.38 -6.22 -2.58
C SER A 391 -12.21 -6.73 -4.01
N PHE A 392 -13.34 -7.13 -4.61
CA PHE A 392 -13.36 -7.72 -5.95
C PHE A 392 -13.71 -6.66 -6.98
N VAL A 393 -12.80 -6.41 -7.93
CA VAL A 393 -12.93 -5.42 -9.01
C VAL A 393 -13.46 -4.06 -8.54
N GLN A 394 -13.05 -3.65 -7.34
CA GLN A 394 -13.41 -2.39 -6.68
C GLN A 394 -14.87 -2.28 -6.21
N LEU A 395 -15.62 -3.36 -6.21
CA LEU A 395 -17.00 -3.39 -5.72
C LEU A 395 -17.02 -3.49 -4.20
N ASN A 396 -18.00 -2.86 -3.57
CA ASN A 396 -18.08 -2.73 -2.11
C ASN A 396 -18.91 -3.83 -1.47
N SER A 397 -19.91 -4.35 -2.19
CA SER A 397 -20.74 -5.44 -1.69
C SER A 397 -20.13 -6.82 -1.93
N THR A 398 -19.09 -6.92 -2.77
CA THR A 398 -18.43 -8.18 -3.09
C THR A 398 -16.95 -8.16 -2.81
N ALA A 399 -16.48 -9.10 -2.02
CA ALA A 399 -15.06 -9.24 -1.68
C ALA A 399 -14.72 -10.71 -1.45
N GLY A 400 -13.49 -11.09 -1.72
CA GLY A 400 -12.92 -12.28 -1.12
C GLY A 400 -12.60 -12.03 0.36
N LEU A 401 -12.22 -13.08 1.07
CA LEU A 401 -11.77 -13.00 2.45
C LEU A 401 -10.55 -13.85 2.68
N ARG A 402 -9.80 -13.51 3.72
CA ARG A 402 -8.80 -14.40 4.32
C ARG A 402 -8.70 -14.15 5.79
N MET A 403 -8.52 -15.21 6.57
CA MET A 403 -8.39 -15.12 8.01
C MET A 403 -7.36 -16.12 8.51
N THR A 404 -6.37 -15.65 9.27
CA THR A 404 -5.47 -16.53 10.03
C THR A 404 -6.05 -16.73 11.42
N LEU A 405 -6.19 -17.99 11.81
CA LEU A 405 -6.65 -18.42 13.13
C LEU A 405 -5.43 -18.96 13.89
N SER A 406 -5.29 -18.58 15.15
CA SER A 406 -4.13 -18.99 15.96
C SER A 406 -4.50 -19.10 17.43
N GLY A 407 -3.74 -19.90 18.19
CA GLY A 407 -4.01 -20.20 19.60
C GLY A 407 -5.18 -21.17 19.79
N GLY A 408 -5.78 -21.21 20.99
CA GLY A 408 -6.94 -22.07 21.33
C GLY A 408 -8.25 -21.67 20.64
N SER A 409 -8.17 -21.11 19.44
CA SER A 409 -9.22 -20.39 18.75
C SER A 409 -9.46 -20.91 17.33
N MET A 410 -8.84 -22.05 16.98
CA MET A 410 -8.88 -22.68 15.65
C MET A 410 -10.18 -23.46 15.37
N GLY A 411 -11.08 -23.52 16.35
CA GLY A 411 -12.36 -24.22 16.23
C GLY A 411 -12.19 -25.74 16.26
N PRO A 412 -13.28 -26.49 16.03
CA PRO A 412 -13.28 -27.95 16.21
C PRO A 412 -12.48 -28.73 15.15
N LEU A 413 -12.11 -28.08 14.04
CA LEU A 413 -11.27 -28.66 12.98
C LEU A 413 -9.80 -28.25 13.09
N ASP A 414 -9.42 -27.50 14.12
CA ASP A 414 -8.10 -26.90 14.26
C ASP A 414 -7.65 -26.12 13.01
N THR A 415 -8.60 -25.46 12.34
CA THR A 415 -8.35 -24.69 11.13
C THR A 415 -7.41 -23.51 11.43
N ALA A 416 -6.24 -23.48 10.81
CA ALA A 416 -5.24 -22.42 11.01
C ALA A 416 -5.41 -21.25 10.04
N TYR A 417 -6.01 -21.48 8.87
CA TYR A 417 -6.21 -20.45 7.86
C TYR A 417 -7.42 -20.75 7.00
N VAL A 418 -8.19 -19.72 6.68
CA VAL A 418 -9.27 -19.79 5.70
C VAL A 418 -9.16 -18.69 4.66
N GLN A 419 -9.57 -18.98 3.44
CA GLN A 419 -9.64 -18.01 2.36
C GLN A 419 -10.84 -18.27 1.46
N ALA A 420 -11.54 -17.22 1.03
CA ALA A 420 -12.49 -17.26 -0.07
C ALA A 420 -12.05 -16.27 -1.16
N TYR A 421 -12.02 -16.70 -2.43
CA TYR A 421 -11.69 -15.79 -3.54
C TYR A 421 -12.39 -16.18 -4.84
N HIS A 422 -12.44 -15.23 -5.76
CA HIS A 422 -13.06 -15.37 -7.08
C HIS A 422 -12.10 -16.07 -8.06
N SER A 423 -12.21 -17.40 -8.14
CA SER A 423 -11.53 -18.26 -9.12
C SER A 423 -12.08 -18.08 -10.54
N GLY A 424 -11.30 -18.43 -11.57
CA GLY A 424 -11.62 -18.14 -12.97
C GLY A 424 -11.15 -16.75 -13.43
N ASP A 425 -11.23 -15.74 -12.56
CA ASP A 425 -10.62 -14.42 -12.75
C ASP A 425 -9.15 -14.40 -12.34
N LYS A 426 -8.88 -14.75 -11.07
CA LYS A 426 -7.53 -14.86 -10.52
C LYS A 426 -6.64 -15.77 -11.39
N ASP A 427 -7.18 -16.87 -11.91
CA ASP A 427 -6.42 -17.84 -12.72
C ASP A 427 -5.98 -17.26 -14.08
N LEU A 428 -6.68 -16.27 -14.63
CA LEU A 428 -6.31 -15.61 -15.89
C LEU A 428 -5.19 -14.59 -15.72
N CYS A 429 -5.24 -13.83 -14.62
CA CYS A 429 -4.28 -12.77 -14.34
C CYS A 429 -3.09 -13.25 -13.49
N ALA A 430 -3.12 -14.50 -12.99
CA ALA A 430 -2.08 -15.07 -12.15
C ALA A 430 -0.78 -15.25 -12.92
N LEU A 431 0.20 -14.42 -12.59
CA LEU A 431 1.61 -14.63 -12.92
C LEU A 431 2.38 -14.22 -11.69
N LYS A 432 3.17 -15.15 -11.13
CA LYS A 432 4.13 -14.80 -10.08
C LYS A 432 5.21 -13.92 -10.72
N ASP A 433 5.11 -12.61 -10.54
CA ASP A 433 6.10 -11.62 -10.96
C ASP A 433 6.64 -10.91 -9.73
N GLY A 434 7.82 -11.31 -9.28
CA GLY A 434 8.41 -10.84 -8.03
C GLY A 434 7.52 -11.16 -6.81
N LEU A 435 7.05 -10.11 -6.13
CA LEU A 435 6.18 -10.21 -4.94
C LEU A 435 4.67 -10.22 -5.29
N HIS A 436 4.31 -9.99 -6.55
CA HIS A 436 2.92 -9.93 -6.97
C HIS A 436 2.46 -11.29 -7.49
N HIS A 437 1.25 -11.69 -7.10
CA HIS A 437 0.64 -12.95 -7.52
C HIS A 437 -0.17 -12.83 -8.82
N ALA A 438 -0.29 -11.63 -9.37
CA ALA A 438 -1.00 -11.34 -10.60
C ALA A 438 -0.30 -10.19 -11.35
N LYS A 439 -0.74 -9.94 -12.58
CA LYS A 439 -0.31 -8.78 -13.37
C LYS A 439 -0.45 -7.50 -12.56
N HIS A 440 0.62 -6.72 -12.53
CA HIS A 440 0.73 -5.48 -11.75
C HIS A 440 1.42 -4.40 -12.58
N VAL A 441 0.99 -3.15 -12.42
CA VAL A 441 1.66 -1.97 -12.95
C VAL A 441 1.99 -1.01 -11.81
N GLU A 442 3.27 -0.69 -11.67
CA GLU A 442 3.77 0.31 -10.73
C GLU A 442 3.43 1.73 -11.23
N PRO A 443 2.93 2.64 -10.38
CA PRO A 443 2.73 4.04 -10.77
C PRO A 443 3.99 4.68 -11.36
N ALA A 444 5.17 4.29 -10.86
CA ALA A 444 6.45 4.69 -11.41
C ALA A 444 6.53 4.47 -12.92
N ARG A 445 6.14 3.27 -13.39
CA ARG A 445 6.18 2.89 -14.80
C ARG A 445 5.22 3.73 -15.63
N LEU A 446 4.07 4.10 -15.08
CA LEU A 446 3.12 4.99 -15.74
C LEU A 446 3.70 6.38 -15.97
N PHE A 447 4.55 6.89 -15.07
CA PHE A 447 5.29 8.13 -15.27
C PHE A 447 6.47 7.98 -16.24
N LYS A 448 7.27 6.90 -16.10
CA LYS A 448 8.54 6.72 -16.83
C LYS A 448 8.36 6.24 -18.27
N ASP A 449 7.34 5.44 -18.52
CA ASP A 449 7.18 4.72 -19.79
C ASP A 449 5.70 4.35 -19.99
N HIS A 450 4.85 5.37 -20.15
CA HIS A 450 3.44 5.13 -20.43
C HIS A 450 3.23 4.31 -21.71
N PRO A 451 3.90 4.60 -22.86
CA PRO A 451 3.73 3.79 -24.06
C PRO A 451 4.09 2.31 -23.85
N GLY A 452 5.20 2.02 -23.16
CA GLY A 452 5.57 0.64 -22.84
C GLY A 452 4.72 0.01 -21.74
N ALA A 453 4.08 0.79 -20.86
CA ALA A 453 3.04 0.29 -19.97
C ALA A 453 1.76 -0.04 -20.74
N ASP A 454 1.34 0.81 -21.68
CA ASP A 454 0.16 0.58 -22.51
C ASP A 454 0.32 -0.69 -23.35
N GLN A 455 1.41 -0.79 -24.11
CA GLN A 455 1.69 -1.92 -25.00
C GLN A 455 1.89 -3.26 -24.27
N HIS A 456 2.56 -3.26 -23.10
CA HIS A 456 2.96 -4.51 -22.44
C HIS A 456 2.12 -4.88 -21.22
N HIS A 457 1.26 -3.99 -20.74
CA HIS A 457 0.38 -4.25 -19.61
C HIS A 457 -1.08 -4.02 -19.97
N PHE A 458 -1.47 -2.79 -20.34
CA PHE A 458 -2.89 -2.46 -20.51
C PHE A 458 -3.55 -3.11 -21.73
N GLU A 459 -2.91 -3.08 -22.91
CA GLU A 459 -3.45 -3.66 -24.13
C GLU A 459 -3.61 -5.20 -24.03
N PRO A 460 -2.59 -5.98 -23.59
CA PRO A 460 -2.77 -7.41 -23.38
C PRO A 460 -3.82 -7.75 -22.31
N LEU A 461 -3.94 -6.92 -21.28
CA LEU A 461 -4.92 -7.12 -20.22
C LEU A 461 -6.35 -6.82 -20.69
N GLU A 462 -6.53 -5.78 -21.49
CA GLU A 462 -7.81 -5.46 -22.12
C GLU A 462 -8.25 -6.59 -23.05
N GLN A 463 -7.34 -7.07 -23.90
CA GLN A 463 -7.62 -8.19 -24.78
C GLN A 463 -8.03 -9.44 -23.99
N LEU A 464 -7.32 -9.75 -22.90
CA LEU A 464 -7.67 -10.86 -22.01
C LEU A 464 -9.09 -10.73 -21.44
N PHE A 465 -9.53 -9.53 -21.06
CA PHE A 465 -10.89 -9.31 -20.58
C PHE A 465 -11.94 -9.39 -21.69
N ILE A 466 -11.60 -8.93 -22.90
CA ILE A 466 -12.45 -9.09 -24.09
C ILE A 466 -12.63 -10.57 -24.43
N ASP A 467 -11.55 -11.34 -24.46
CA ASP A 467 -11.58 -12.78 -24.74
C ASP A 467 -12.43 -13.52 -23.68
N ALA A 468 -12.21 -13.22 -22.40
CA ALA A 468 -12.99 -13.82 -21.31
C ALA A 468 -14.49 -13.47 -21.37
N ARG A 469 -14.83 -12.25 -21.81
CA ARG A 469 -16.21 -11.82 -22.07
C ARG A 469 -16.82 -12.61 -23.22
N ASP A 470 -16.10 -12.71 -24.34
CA ASP A 470 -16.61 -13.31 -25.58
C ASP A 470 -16.75 -14.83 -25.46
N GLU A 471 -15.88 -15.47 -24.68
CA GLU A 471 -16.00 -16.87 -24.25
C GLU A 471 -17.08 -17.07 -23.16
N ASN A 472 -17.70 -15.99 -22.68
CA ASN A 472 -18.69 -16.01 -21.59
C ASN A 472 -18.18 -16.75 -20.34
N ARG A 473 -16.91 -16.54 -20.01
CA ARG A 473 -16.22 -17.29 -18.95
C ARG A 473 -16.81 -16.97 -17.58
N SER A 474 -17.24 -17.99 -16.84
CA SER A 474 -17.78 -17.77 -15.50
C SER A 474 -16.69 -17.52 -14.45
N ILE A 475 -16.96 -16.57 -13.56
CA ILE A 475 -16.21 -16.36 -12.33
C ILE A 475 -16.85 -17.23 -11.25
N ASN A 476 -16.03 -18.00 -10.54
CA ASN A 476 -16.47 -19.00 -9.58
C ASN A 476 -15.90 -18.66 -8.20
N VAL A 477 -16.50 -19.11 -7.11
CA VAL A 477 -15.95 -18.89 -5.77
C VAL A 477 -15.12 -20.09 -5.36
N ARG A 478 -13.93 -19.87 -4.80
CA ARG A 478 -13.08 -20.91 -4.22
C ARG A 478 -12.89 -20.65 -2.73
N LEU A 479 -13.28 -21.62 -1.91
CA LEU A 479 -13.06 -21.68 -0.47
C LEU A 479 -11.85 -22.57 -0.21
N GLU A 480 -10.90 -22.14 0.61
CA GLU A 480 -9.68 -22.87 0.98
C GLU A 480 -9.54 -22.86 2.49
N SER A 481 -9.40 -24.04 3.10
CA SER A 481 -9.21 -24.22 4.54
C SER A 481 -7.92 -25.00 4.79
N ARG A 482 -7.05 -24.46 5.64
CA ARG A 482 -5.83 -25.10 6.09
C ARG A 482 -6.08 -25.80 7.41
N VAL A 483 -6.06 -27.12 7.38
CA VAL A 483 -6.37 -27.98 8.53
C VAL A 483 -5.24 -28.97 8.78
N PRO A 484 -5.12 -29.51 10.00
CA PRO A 484 -4.23 -30.62 10.28
C PRO A 484 -4.56 -31.84 9.40
N PHE A 485 -3.57 -32.68 9.19
CA PHE A 485 -3.66 -33.83 8.28
C PHE A 485 -4.80 -34.80 8.62
N ASN A 486 -5.03 -35.04 9.91
CA ASN A 486 -6.10 -35.91 10.42
C ASN A 486 -7.51 -35.30 10.28
N GLN A 487 -7.63 -34.03 9.89
CA GLN A 487 -8.93 -33.34 9.67
C GLN A 487 -9.29 -33.21 8.19
N VAL A 488 -8.45 -33.69 7.27
CA VAL A 488 -8.60 -33.48 5.82
C VAL A 488 -9.88 -34.09 5.26
N ASP A 489 -10.37 -35.20 5.82
CA ASP A 489 -11.61 -35.83 5.38
C ASP A 489 -12.87 -35.11 5.90
N LYS A 490 -12.75 -34.34 7.00
CA LYS A 490 -13.85 -33.56 7.60
C LYS A 490 -13.96 -32.14 7.02
N ALA A 491 -12.83 -31.50 6.72
CA ALA A 491 -12.80 -30.13 6.26
C ALA A 491 -13.58 -29.92 4.95
N LEU A 492 -14.52 -28.96 4.96
CA LEU A 492 -15.37 -28.60 3.82
C LEU A 492 -16.12 -29.79 3.19
N ARG A 493 -16.35 -30.87 3.95
CA ARG A 493 -17.07 -32.07 3.50
C ARG A 493 -18.56 -31.81 3.30
N VAL A 494 -19.14 -31.00 4.18
CA VAL A 494 -20.55 -30.64 4.18
C VAL A 494 -20.61 -29.14 4.20
N LEU A 495 -21.30 -28.57 3.21
CA LEU A 495 -21.55 -27.16 3.16
C LEU A 495 -23.06 -26.99 3.12
N ASN A 496 -23.60 -26.12 3.98
CA ASN A 496 -25.01 -25.77 3.90
C ASN A 496 -25.23 -24.96 2.61
N MET A 497 -25.71 -25.62 1.57
CA MET A 497 -25.84 -25.03 0.23
C MET A 497 -26.87 -23.89 0.19
N ASP A 498 -27.90 -23.94 1.03
CA ASP A 498 -28.90 -22.89 1.13
C ASP A 498 -28.30 -21.65 1.81
N ARG A 499 -27.58 -21.85 2.92
CA ARG A 499 -26.83 -20.76 3.58
C ARG A 499 -25.76 -20.18 2.67
N LEU A 500 -25.02 -21.02 1.93
CA LEU A 500 -24.04 -20.54 0.97
C LEU A 500 -24.72 -19.74 -0.16
N ALA A 501 -25.87 -20.16 -0.65
CA ALA A 501 -26.60 -19.39 -1.65
C ALA A 501 -26.99 -17.99 -1.12
N GLU A 502 -27.32 -17.85 0.17
CA GLU A 502 -27.54 -16.54 0.80
C GLU A 502 -26.26 -15.70 0.90
N CYS A 503 -25.12 -16.34 1.19
CA CYS A 503 -23.81 -15.69 1.32
C CYS A 503 -23.20 -15.26 -0.03
N LEU A 504 -23.77 -15.73 -1.14
CA LEU A 504 -23.30 -15.51 -2.49
C LEU A 504 -24.30 -14.66 -3.27
N THR A 505 -23.80 -13.99 -4.31
CA THR A 505 -24.63 -13.30 -5.31
C THR A 505 -24.20 -13.76 -6.70
N THR A 506 -25.08 -13.62 -7.68
CA THR A 506 -24.81 -13.98 -9.07
C THR A 506 -25.03 -12.80 -10.00
N CYS A 507 -24.20 -12.74 -11.04
CA CYS A 507 -24.37 -11.78 -12.13
C CYS A 507 -24.05 -12.45 -13.46
N ARG A 508 -24.54 -11.89 -14.56
CA ARG A 508 -24.15 -12.39 -15.89
C ARG A 508 -22.64 -12.26 -16.05
N SER A 509 -21.99 -13.31 -16.50
CA SER A 509 -20.54 -13.34 -16.70
C SER A 509 -20.08 -12.27 -17.68
N LYS A 510 -20.83 -12.06 -18.76
CA LYS A 510 -20.58 -10.98 -19.72
C LYS A 510 -20.59 -9.59 -19.07
N ASP A 511 -21.52 -9.30 -18.16
CA ASP A 511 -21.67 -7.97 -17.58
C ASP A 511 -20.49 -7.59 -16.67
N ILE A 512 -19.97 -8.56 -15.89
CA ILE A 512 -18.79 -8.31 -15.04
C ILE A 512 -17.52 -8.16 -15.87
N TRP A 513 -17.34 -8.93 -16.95
CA TRP A 513 -16.19 -8.75 -17.84
C TRP A 513 -16.27 -7.44 -18.63
N ASP A 514 -17.45 -7.08 -19.15
CA ASP A 514 -17.68 -5.79 -19.80
C ASP A 514 -17.38 -4.62 -18.84
N PHE A 515 -17.73 -4.74 -17.56
CA PHE A 515 -17.39 -3.73 -16.55
C PHE A 515 -15.87 -3.54 -16.43
N LYS A 516 -15.11 -4.64 -16.38
CA LYS A 516 -13.64 -4.59 -16.33
C LYS A 516 -13.05 -3.96 -17.59
N VAL A 517 -13.56 -4.31 -18.77
CA VAL A 517 -13.15 -3.70 -20.06
C VAL A 517 -13.44 -2.20 -20.06
N THR A 518 -14.66 -1.79 -19.72
CA THR A 518 -15.08 -0.38 -19.65
C THR A 518 -14.16 0.43 -18.74
N ARG A 519 -13.90 -0.08 -17.51
CA ARG A 519 -13.03 0.59 -16.55
C ARG A 519 -11.60 0.69 -17.06
N LEU A 520 -11.06 -0.37 -17.65
CA LEU A 520 -9.69 -0.38 -18.18
C LEU A 520 -9.52 0.58 -19.36
N LYS A 521 -10.48 0.61 -20.30
CA LYS A 521 -10.49 1.58 -21.41
C LYS A 521 -10.50 3.02 -20.91
N ALA A 522 -11.32 3.32 -19.91
CA ALA A 522 -11.38 4.66 -19.32
C ALA A 522 -10.05 5.05 -18.64
N ILE A 523 -9.40 4.11 -17.94
CA ILE A 523 -8.06 4.32 -17.37
C ILE A 523 -7.04 4.62 -18.47
N ARG A 524 -7.01 3.80 -19.53
CA ARG A 524 -6.10 3.97 -20.68
C ARG A 524 -6.31 5.32 -21.37
N ALA A 525 -7.56 5.68 -21.68
CA ALA A 525 -7.92 6.94 -22.32
C ALA A 525 -7.46 8.15 -21.49
N THR A 526 -7.63 8.08 -20.17
CA THR A 526 -7.18 9.12 -19.23
C THR A 526 -5.67 9.24 -19.19
N LEU A 527 -4.95 8.13 -19.02
CA LEU A 527 -3.48 8.13 -19.02
C LEU A 527 -2.91 8.60 -20.36
N GLY A 528 -3.50 8.17 -21.49
CA GLY A 528 -3.11 8.57 -22.83
C GLY A 528 -3.25 10.07 -23.05
N LYS A 529 -4.40 10.66 -22.66
CA LYS A 529 -4.58 12.12 -22.69
C LYS A 529 -3.57 12.81 -21.79
N MET A 530 -3.42 12.37 -20.54
CA MET A 530 -2.49 12.97 -19.58
C MET A 530 -1.03 12.96 -20.06
N HIS A 531 -0.59 11.86 -20.66
CA HIS A 531 0.80 11.70 -21.09
C HIS A 531 1.21 12.76 -22.11
N GLY A 532 0.31 13.18 -23.00
CA GLY A 532 0.55 14.27 -23.95
C GLY A 532 0.82 15.63 -23.31
N TYR A 533 0.35 15.85 -22.08
CA TYR A 533 0.50 17.12 -21.35
C TYR A 533 1.56 17.07 -20.25
N LEU A 534 2.11 15.90 -19.89
CA LEU A 534 3.07 15.79 -18.78
C LEU A 534 4.20 16.83 -18.80
N PRO A 535 4.84 17.14 -19.95
CA PRO A 535 5.91 18.14 -20.01
C PRO A 535 5.47 19.58 -19.73
N SER A 536 4.17 19.90 -19.88
CA SER A 536 3.62 21.24 -19.73
C SER A 536 2.91 21.47 -18.39
N ILE A 537 2.83 20.45 -17.51
CA ILE A 537 2.18 20.58 -16.21
C ILE A 537 3.00 21.49 -15.28
N PRO A 538 2.41 22.58 -14.74
CA PRO A 538 3.10 23.44 -13.78
C PRO A 538 3.41 22.72 -12.47
N ARG A 539 4.48 23.16 -11.80
CA ARG A 539 4.94 22.60 -10.52
C ARG A 539 3.83 22.51 -9.48
N GLN A 540 3.02 23.56 -9.36
CA GLN A 540 1.95 23.66 -8.36
C GLN A 540 0.84 22.63 -8.58
N LYS A 541 0.64 22.17 -9.82
CA LYS A 541 -0.42 21.22 -10.17
C LYS A 541 0.03 19.75 -10.07
N LEU A 542 1.33 19.49 -9.94
CA LEU A 542 1.89 18.14 -10.01
C LEU A 542 1.32 17.16 -8.98
N SER A 543 0.91 17.61 -7.79
CA SER A 543 0.29 16.72 -6.80
C SER A 543 -1.04 16.14 -7.28
N ALA A 544 -1.87 16.94 -7.95
CA ALA A 544 -3.16 16.51 -8.48
C ALA A 544 -3.00 15.47 -9.59
N PHE A 545 -2.08 15.72 -10.53
CA PHE A 545 -1.75 14.78 -11.58
C PHE A 545 -1.09 13.51 -11.04
N GLY A 546 -0.13 13.67 -10.12
CA GLY A 546 0.59 12.56 -9.52
C GLY A 546 -0.35 11.64 -8.74
N THR A 547 -1.29 12.23 -8.00
CA THR A 547 -2.34 11.49 -7.29
C THR A 547 -3.25 10.76 -8.26
N LEU A 548 -3.67 11.39 -9.36
CA LEU A 548 -4.47 10.75 -10.39
C LEU A 548 -3.76 9.54 -10.99
N VAL A 549 -2.48 9.64 -11.38
CA VAL A 549 -1.72 8.50 -11.92
C VAL A 549 -1.63 7.35 -10.91
N CYS A 550 -1.37 7.66 -9.64
CA CYS A 550 -1.34 6.65 -8.58
C CYS A 550 -2.72 5.99 -8.40
N ALA A 551 -3.79 6.77 -8.44
CA ALA A 551 -5.17 6.28 -8.35
C ALA A 551 -5.52 5.37 -9.54
N LEU A 552 -5.17 5.77 -10.77
CA LEU A 552 -5.41 4.99 -11.98
C LEU A 552 -4.61 3.68 -12.00
N GLY A 553 -3.35 3.70 -11.56
CA GLY A 553 -2.55 2.48 -11.38
C GLY A 553 -3.14 1.56 -10.32
N TYR A 554 -3.52 2.10 -9.17
CA TYR A 554 -4.25 1.36 -8.13
C TYR A 554 -5.54 0.74 -8.68
N MET A 555 -6.32 1.51 -9.43
CA MET A 555 -7.57 1.06 -10.02
C MET A 555 -7.33 -0.09 -11.02
N ALA A 556 -6.38 0.06 -11.94
CA ALA A 556 -6.06 -0.98 -12.91
C ALA A 556 -5.63 -2.29 -12.24
N ASN A 557 -4.78 -2.20 -11.22
CA ASN A 557 -4.35 -3.36 -10.44
C ASN A 557 -5.52 -4.01 -9.69
N ALA A 558 -6.42 -3.21 -9.12
CA ALA A 558 -7.63 -3.67 -8.43
C ALA A 558 -8.65 -4.37 -9.35
N LEU A 559 -8.57 -4.17 -10.68
CA LEU A 559 -9.35 -4.96 -11.63
C LEU A 559 -8.83 -6.39 -11.77
N CYS A 560 -7.55 -6.66 -11.54
CA CYS A 560 -6.94 -7.99 -11.78
C CYS A 560 -6.65 -8.76 -10.51
N ASN A 561 -6.44 -8.02 -9.43
CA ASN A 561 -5.91 -8.54 -8.19
C ASN A 561 -6.51 -7.77 -7.03
N ARG A 562 -6.20 -8.25 -5.83
CA ARG A 562 -6.39 -7.50 -4.60
C ARG A 562 -5.77 -6.10 -4.75
N PRO A 563 -6.51 -5.04 -4.41
CA PRO A 563 -5.94 -3.70 -4.35
C PRO A 563 -4.75 -3.66 -3.39
N ALA A 564 -3.75 -2.83 -3.70
CA ALA A 564 -2.62 -2.66 -2.80
C ALA A 564 -3.08 -2.06 -1.46
N GLU A 565 -2.50 -2.54 -0.36
CA GLU A 565 -2.86 -2.14 1.00
C GLU A 565 -1.69 -1.46 1.72
N GLY A 566 -2.03 -0.60 2.67
CA GLY A 566 -1.07 0.09 3.54
C GLY A 566 -1.48 1.53 3.80
N PRO A 567 -0.79 2.24 4.70
CA PRO A 567 -1.15 3.61 5.08
C PRO A 567 -1.21 4.58 3.89
N SER A 568 -0.26 4.47 2.95
CA SER A 568 -0.22 5.31 1.75
C SER A 568 -1.35 5.02 0.77
N PHE A 569 -1.70 3.74 0.55
CA PHE A 569 -2.84 3.37 -0.29
C PHE A 569 -4.18 3.72 0.38
N LYS A 570 -4.26 3.62 1.72
CA LYS A 570 -5.41 4.11 2.47
C LYS A 570 -5.59 5.61 2.25
N LYS A 571 -4.53 6.40 2.42
CA LYS A 571 -4.54 7.85 2.14
C LYS A 571 -4.95 8.15 0.70
N LEU A 572 -4.43 7.39 -0.29
CA LEU A 572 -4.85 7.49 -1.69
C LEU A 572 -6.35 7.26 -1.84
N THR A 573 -6.88 6.17 -1.28
CA THR A 573 -8.32 5.87 -1.34
C THR A 573 -9.15 6.92 -0.61
N GLU A 574 -8.70 7.45 0.52
CA GLU A 574 -9.38 8.53 1.24
C GLU A 574 -9.47 9.79 0.39
N VAL A 575 -8.34 10.25 -0.15
CA VAL A 575 -8.28 11.46 -0.99
C VAL A 575 -9.14 11.34 -2.25
N CYS A 576 -9.21 10.14 -2.83
CA CYS A 576 -9.97 9.89 -4.05
C CYS A 576 -11.45 9.57 -3.82
N SER A 577 -11.89 9.27 -2.59
CA SER A 577 -13.27 8.89 -2.30
C SER A 577 -14.12 10.08 -1.88
N VAL A 578 -15.44 9.87 -1.86
CA VAL A 578 -16.41 10.78 -1.24
C VAL A 578 -16.12 10.85 0.26
N GLN A 579 -16.23 12.03 0.86
CA GLN A 579 -16.05 12.26 2.28
C GLN A 579 -17.39 12.66 2.92
N GLU A 580 -17.79 11.94 3.95
CA GLU A 580 -19.01 12.18 4.72
C GLU A 580 -18.66 12.36 6.20
N ARG A 581 -19.36 13.27 6.90
CA ARG A 581 -19.19 13.46 8.34
C ARG A 581 -19.90 12.33 9.07
N ARG A 582 -19.15 11.47 9.75
CA ARG A 582 -19.67 10.39 10.59
C ARG A 582 -19.07 10.50 11.98
N TYR A 583 -19.91 10.65 13.00
CA TYR A 583 -19.50 10.86 14.39
C TYR A 583 -18.51 12.04 14.51
N ASN A 584 -18.86 13.19 13.91
CA ASN A 584 -18.03 14.40 13.88
C ASN A 584 -16.65 14.28 13.19
N VAL A 585 -16.37 13.16 12.50
CA VAL A 585 -15.12 12.97 11.75
C VAL A 585 -15.43 12.78 10.26
N ALA A 586 -14.74 13.53 9.41
CA ALA A 586 -14.78 13.31 7.96
C ALA A 586 -14.18 11.94 7.63
N ARG A 587 -15.00 11.06 7.03
CA ARG A 587 -14.58 9.70 6.65
C ARG A 587 -14.83 9.46 5.17
N ALA A 588 -13.87 8.76 4.57
CA ALA A 588 -14.01 8.26 3.21
C ALA A 588 -15.14 7.22 3.17
N ILE A 589 -16.10 7.44 2.28
CA ILE A 589 -17.21 6.54 1.98
C ILE A 589 -17.23 6.24 0.48
N GLN A 590 -17.88 5.15 0.12
CA GLN A 590 -18.04 4.72 -1.28
C GLN A 590 -19.53 4.47 -1.55
N PRO A 591 -20.33 5.54 -1.72
CA PRO A 591 -21.79 5.43 -1.76
C PRO A 591 -22.29 4.74 -3.04
N LEU A 592 -21.47 4.73 -4.10
CA LEU A 592 -21.83 4.25 -5.43
C LEU A 592 -21.63 2.73 -5.62
N GLY A 593 -21.41 1.98 -4.55
CA GLY A 593 -21.26 0.52 -4.60
C GLY A 593 -19.94 0.01 -5.20
N ALA A 594 -19.08 0.91 -5.66
CA ALA A 594 -17.71 0.65 -6.05
C ALA A 594 -16.78 1.82 -5.70
N PHE A 595 -15.47 1.63 -5.82
CA PHE A 595 -14.49 2.73 -5.75
C PHE A 595 -14.53 3.57 -7.03
N PHE A 596 -15.05 4.79 -6.90
CA PHE A 596 -15.03 5.82 -7.94
C PHE A 596 -14.20 7.00 -7.47
N LEU A 597 -13.58 7.71 -8.41
CA LEU A 597 -12.95 8.99 -8.14
C LEU A 597 -14.05 10.01 -7.80
N VAL A 598 -13.89 10.73 -6.70
CA VAL A 598 -14.83 11.78 -6.28
C VAL A 598 -14.96 12.89 -7.32
N PHE A 599 -13.87 13.19 -8.03
CA PHE A 599 -13.80 14.26 -9.01
C PHE A 599 -12.76 13.97 -10.08
N LEU A 600 -13.02 14.41 -11.31
CA LEU A 600 -12.09 14.35 -12.43
C LEU A 600 -12.31 15.57 -13.34
N ALA A 601 -11.47 16.59 -13.18
CA ALA A 601 -11.43 17.74 -14.08
C ALA A 601 -10.68 17.39 -15.37
N ASP A 602 -10.94 18.17 -16.42
CA ASP A 602 -10.29 18.05 -17.72
C ASP A 602 -10.03 19.43 -18.31
N ASP A 603 -9.11 20.19 -17.70
CA ASP A 603 -8.77 21.55 -18.14
C ASP A 603 -7.29 21.87 -17.90
N PRO A 604 -6.45 21.93 -18.95
CA PRO A 604 -6.59 21.34 -20.29
C PRO A 604 -6.26 19.82 -20.29
N CYS A 605 -5.99 19.26 -19.11
CA CYS A 605 -5.51 17.89 -18.93
C CYS A 605 -6.23 17.23 -17.74
N PRO A 606 -6.50 15.91 -17.79
CA PRO A 606 -7.18 15.21 -16.70
C PRO A 606 -6.44 15.32 -15.37
N ARG A 607 -7.16 15.75 -14.32
CA ARG A 607 -6.60 15.91 -12.95
C ARG A 607 -7.66 15.70 -11.88
N LEU A 608 -7.21 15.38 -10.66
CA LEU A 608 -8.03 15.53 -9.46
C LEU A 608 -8.10 17.02 -9.03
N SER A 609 -8.92 17.33 -8.03
CA SER A 609 -8.93 18.66 -7.40
C SER A 609 -7.62 18.89 -6.65
N HIS A 610 -7.11 20.13 -6.67
CA HIS A 610 -5.89 20.50 -5.94
C HIS A 610 -6.07 20.39 -4.43
N ALA A 611 -7.31 20.54 -3.95
CA ALA A 611 -7.68 20.33 -2.56
C ALA A 611 -7.54 18.86 -2.12
N ARG A 612 -7.67 17.92 -3.06
CA ARG A 612 -7.69 16.48 -2.82
C ARG A 612 -6.50 15.82 -3.50
N THR A 613 -5.32 16.08 -2.95
CA THR A 613 -4.07 15.52 -3.44
C THR A 613 -3.25 14.89 -2.32
N LEU A 614 -2.40 13.94 -2.71
CA LEU A 614 -1.40 13.37 -1.82
C LEU A 614 -0.22 14.33 -1.67
N ASP A 615 0.41 14.31 -0.50
CA ASP A 615 1.70 14.95 -0.30
C ASP A 615 2.80 14.24 -1.11
N PHE A 616 3.90 14.96 -1.35
CA PHE A 616 5.00 14.46 -2.17
C PHE A 616 5.68 13.21 -1.60
N LEU A 617 5.76 13.06 -0.27
CA LEU A 617 6.35 11.86 0.35
C LEU A 617 5.51 10.62 0.07
N THR A 618 4.18 10.75 0.18
CA THR A 618 3.25 9.66 -0.13
C THR A 618 3.30 9.33 -1.62
N LEU A 619 3.32 10.33 -2.50
CA LEU A 619 3.49 10.11 -3.95
C LEU A 619 4.81 9.42 -4.29
N ALA A 620 5.91 9.81 -3.62
CA ALA A 620 7.22 9.17 -3.78
C ALA A 620 7.14 7.67 -3.46
N HIS A 621 6.57 7.36 -2.31
CA HIS A 621 6.45 6.00 -1.81
C HIS A 621 5.60 5.15 -2.77
N LEU A 622 4.43 5.65 -3.17
CA LEU A 622 3.55 4.96 -4.11
C LEU A 622 4.17 4.82 -5.51
N SER A 623 5.09 5.71 -5.87
CA SER A 623 5.84 5.66 -7.13
C SER A 623 7.18 4.91 -7.00
N GLY A 624 7.44 4.23 -5.89
CA GLY A 624 8.68 3.47 -5.69
C GLY A 624 9.97 4.31 -5.66
N ILE A 625 9.87 5.62 -5.42
CA ILE A 625 11.00 6.55 -5.32
C ILE A 625 11.49 6.53 -3.86
N ASN A 626 12.41 5.62 -3.55
CA ASN A 626 12.92 5.42 -2.18
C ASN A 626 14.08 6.37 -1.85
N GLY A 627 14.08 6.92 -0.62
CA GLY A 627 15.25 7.60 -0.02
C GLY A 627 15.48 9.05 -0.45
N ALA A 628 14.52 9.64 -1.14
CA ALA A 628 14.58 11.00 -1.66
C ALA A 628 13.92 12.00 -0.67
N THR A 629 14.53 13.18 -0.48
CA THR A 629 13.82 14.30 0.17
C THR A 629 12.63 14.74 -0.70
N GLU A 630 11.63 15.46 -0.16
CA GLU A 630 10.50 15.95 -0.98
C GLU A 630 10.93 16.62 -2.28
N ASN A 631 12.04 17.38 -2.25
CA ASN A 631 12.58 18.05 -3.41
C ASN A 631 13.29 17.10 -4.39
N ASP A 632 13.91 16.02 -3.91
CA ASP A 632 14.53 14.99 -4.76
C ASP A 632 13.46 14.14 -5.46
N VAL A 633 12.37 13.81 -4.76
CA VAL A 633 11.20 13.12 -5.33
C VAL A 633 10.61 13.95 -6.44
N PHE A 634 10.37 15.23 -6.15
CA PHE A 634 9.86 16.21 -7.10
C PHE A 634 10.76 16.29 -8.34
N MET A 635 12.06 16.48 -8.14
CA MET A 635 13.02 16.60 -9.23
C MET A 635 13.17 15.29 -10.00
N GLU A 636 13.04 14.12 -9.37
CA GLU A 636 13.06 12.84 -10.06
C GLU A 636 11.77 12.58 -10.83
N LEU A 637 10.60 12.95 -10.32
CA LEU A 637 9.33 12.87 -11.04
C LEU A 637 9.36 13.77 -12.27
N VAL A 638 9.79 15.04 -12.10
CA VAL A 638 9.97 16.01 -13.19
C VAL A 638 11.07 15.58 -14.15
N ALA A 639 12.21 15.09 -13.66
CA ALA A 639 13.31 14.64 -14.52
C ALA A 639 12.93 13.37 -15.27
N THR A 640 12.15 12.47 -14.67
CA THR A 640 11.59 11.30 -15.35
C THR A 640 10.72 11.77 -16.52
N ILE A 641 9.80 12.71 -16.28
CA ILE A 641 8.96 13.32 -17.31
C ILE A 641 9.79 14.00 -18.42
N LYS A 642 10.92 14.64 -18.08
CA LYS A 642 11.82 15.29 -19.06
C LYS A 642 12.74 14.30 -19.80
N ARG A 643 13.14 13.20 -19.17
CA ARG A 643 14.07 12.19 -19.73
C ARG A 643 13.40 11.22 -20.68
N THR A 644 12.08 11.03 -20.61
CA THR A 644 11.33 10.17 -21.55
C THR A 644 11.49 10.59 -23.02
N GLY A 645 12.14 11.73 -23.29
CA GLY A 645 12.74 11.95 -24.60
C GLY A 645 11.68 11.93 -25.69
N ILE A 646 10.47 12.42 -25.38
CA ILE A 646 9.63 13.07 -26.37
C ILE A 646 10.51 14.23 -26.86
N LYS A 647 11.37 13.93 -27.85
CA LYS A 647 12.00 14.94 -28.70
C LYS A 647 10.86 15.89 -28.97
N ARG A 648 11.04 17.18 -28.74
CA ARG A 648 10.13 18.19 -29.28
C ARG A 648 9.82 17.75 -30.70
N LEU A 649 8.65 17.14 -30.91
CA LEU A 649 7.94 17.31 -32.15
C LEU A 649 7.73 18.81 -32.09
N ALA A 650 8.64 19.55 -32.71
CA ALA A 650 8.32 20.85 -33.19
C ALA A 650 7.54 20.53 -34.47
N PRO A 651 6.23 20.74 -34.52
CA PRO A 651 5.61 21.03 -35.79
C PRO A 651 5.83 22.53 -35.97
N GLU A 652 6.32 22.91 -37.13
CA GLU A 652 6.27 24.31 -37.56
C GLU A 652 4.82 24.85 -37.62
N ASP A 653 3.79 24.01 -37.36
CA ASP A 653 2.37 24.38 -37.41
C ASP A 653 1.48 23.82 -36.26
N SER A 654 2.00 23.45 -35.08
CA SER A 654 1.13 23.15 -33.92
C SER A 654 1.41 24.11 -32.76
N GLU A 655 0.52 25.07 -32.61
CA GLU A 655 0.33 25.78 -31.35
C GLU A 655 -0.06 24.74 -30.30
N LEU A 656 0.93 24.24 -29.53
CA LEU A 656 0.61 23.58 -28.27
C LEU A 656 -0.14 24.63 -27.44
N PRO A 657 -1.37 24.35 -26.99
CA PRO A 657 -2.13 25.33 -26.26
C PRO A 657 -1.36 25.74 -25.01
N ALA A 658 -1.04 27.04 -24.93
CA ALA A 658 -0.60 27.62 -23.68
C ALA A 658 -1.70 27.42 -22.65
N TRP A 659 -1.34 27.23 -21.38
CA TRP A 659 -2.30 27.32 -20.29
C TRP A 659 -2.85 28.75 -20.29
N GLY A 660 -3.95 28.97 -21.01
CA GLY A 660 -4.65 30.25 -21.04
C GLY A 660 -5.37 30.46 -19.71
N PRO A 661 -5.69 31.71 -19.35
CA PRO A 661 -6.41 32.00 -18.12
C PRO A 661 -7.81 31.35 -18.05
N ASN A 662 -8.45 30.98 -19.18
CA ASN A 662 -9.86 30.55 -19.23
C ASN A 662 -10.22 29.37 -20.20
N GLY A 663 -9.34 28.40 -20.48
CA GLY A 663 -9.77 27.03 -20.86
C GLY A 663 -10.66 26.71 -22.09
N GLU A 664 -10.59 27.40 -23.25
CA GLU A 664 -11.31 26.96 -24.47
C GLU A 664 -10.38 26.64 -25.67
N LEU A 665 -10.61 25.52 -26.38
CA LEU A 665 -9.90 25.13 -27.62
C LEU A 665 -10.78 24.38 -28.65
N PRO A 666 -10.54 24.53 -29.98
CA PRO A 666 -11.22 23.79 -31.06
C PRO A 666 -10.56 22.46 -31.44
N GLY A 667 -11.35 21.55 -32.02
CA GLY A 667 -11.09 20.10 -32.16
C GLY A 667 -10.03 19.63 -33.16
N TRP A 668 -9.56 18.39 -32.96
CA TRP A 668 -8.51 17.75 -33.78
C TRP A 668 -8.68 16.22 -33.95
N GLN A 669 -8.30 15.69 -35.13
CA GLN A 669 -8.27 14.26 -35.50
C GLN A 669 -6.83 13.71 -35.55
N ALA A 670 -6.62 12.45 -35.16
CA ALA A 670 -5.29 11.84 -34.95
C ALA A 670 -4.85 10.85 -36.06
N ARG A 671 -3.53 10.80 -36.35
CA ARG A 671 -2.84 9.66 -37.00
C ARG A 671 -1.52 9.32 -36.30
N ALA A 672 -1.22 8.02 -36.26
CA ALA A 672 -0.15 7.40 -35.50
C ALA A 672 1.09 7.07 -36.34
N ALA A 673 2.27 7.08 -35.71
CA ALA A 673 3.48 6.41 -36.21
C ALA A 673 4.34 5.89 -35.03
N SER A 674 4.82 4.66 -35.17
CA SER A 674 5.54 3.87 -34.14
C SER A 674 7.03 3.72 -34.48
N LYS A 675 7.90 3.71 -33.45
CA LYS A 675 9.23 3.09 -33.51
C LYS A 675 9.76 2.72 -32.11
N THR A 676 10.34 1.52 -32.04
CA THR A 676 10.72 0.74 -30.84
C THR A 676 12.15 1.05 -30.35
N ILE A 677 12.37 1.10 -29.03
CA ILE A 677 13.70 1.11 -28.39
C ILE A 677 13.69 0.18 -27.16
N ALA A 678 14.81 -0.51 -26.91
CA ALA A 678 15.00 -1.54 -25.88
C ALA A 678 15.34 -0.99 -24.47
N ASN A 679 14.99 -1.77 -23.44
CA ASN A 679 14.99 -1.44 -22.00
C ASN A 679 16.17 -2.07 -21.22
N PRO A 680 16.72 -1.42 -20.17
CA PRO A 680 17.55 -2.07 -19.15
C PRO A 680 16.81 -2.25 -17.81
N ALA A 681 17.21 -3.28 -17.05
CA ALA A 681 16.52 -3.82 -15.89
C ALA A 681 16.98 -3.27 -14.52
N GLY A 682 16.06 -3.25 -13.55
CA GLY A 682 16.34 -3.42 -12.13
C GLY A 682 15.92 -2.28 -11.19
N VAL A 683 14.65 -2.23 -10.77
CA VAL A 683 14.17 -1.40 -9.64
C VAL A 683 13.58 -2.32 -8.57
N LYS A 684 13.94 -2.11 -7.30
CA LYS A 684 13.44 -2.89 -6.16
C LYS A 684 12.13 -2.29 -5.63
N ALA A 685 11.11 -3.14 -5.47
CA ALA A 685 9.81 -2.78 -4.91
C ALA A 685 9.89 -2.38 -3.42
N PRO A 686 9.03 -1.46 -2.95
CA PRO A 686 8.95 -1.06 -1.54
C PRO A 686 8.45 -2.19 -0.63
N SER A 687 8.93 -2.20 0.62
CA SER A 687 8.70 -3.26 1.62
C SER A 687 7.44 -3.05 2.47
N ARG A 688 6.70 -4.17 2.66
CA ARG A 688 5.67 -4.55 3.66
C ARG A 688 4.87 -3.47 4.43
N SER A 689 3.56 -3.69 4.43
CA SER A 689 2.48 -2.91 5.03
C SER A 689 2.38 -3.02 6.57
N VAL A 690 1.93 -1.92 7.17
CA VAL A 690 1.41 -1.83 8.55
C VAL A 690 -0.12 -1.95 8.49
N ARG A 691 -0.70 -2.70 9.44
CA ARG A 691 -2.13 -3.10 9.50
C ARG A 691 -3.03 -1.92 9.87
N THR A 692 -4.23 -1.80 9.28
CA THR A 692 -5.24 -0.81 9.74
C THR A 692 -6.68 -1.30 9.54
N ARG A 693 -7.53 -0.81 10.46
CA ARG A 693 -8.88 -1.16 10.95
C ARG A 693 -10.04 -0.95 9.97
N VAL A 694 -11.07 -1.78 10.07
CA VAL A 694 -12.48 -1.47 9.76
C VAL A 694 -13.24 -1.60 11.08
N THR A 695 -14.05 -0.61 11.46
CA THR A 695 -14.87 -0.69 12.68
C THR A 695 -16.26 -0.15 12.48
N LEU A 696 -17.22 -0.87 13.05
CA LEU A 696 -18.63 -0.51 13.22
C LEU A 696 -18.83 -0.29 14.73
N TYR A 697 -19.27 0.90 15.18
CA TYR A 697 -19.61 1.19 16.59
C TYR A 697 -20.58 2.36 16.73
N ASP A 698 -21.36 2.31 17.82
CA ASP A 698 -22.48 3.16 18.24
C ASP A 698 -22.10 4.52 18.87
N GLU A 699 -23.13 5.38 18.97
CA GLU A 699 -23.18 6.81 19.31
C GLU A 699 -23.02 7.12 20.81
N ASP A 700 -22.27 8.20 21.13
CA ASP A 700 -22.61 9.27 22.10
C ASP A 700 -21.36 9.90 22.78
N GLY A 701 -21.27 11.23 22.67
CA GLY A 701 -20.32 12.08 23.39
C GLY A 701 -20.04 13.42 22.68
N GLU A 702 -20.65 14.51 23.15
CA GLU A 702 -20.38 15.89 22.71
C GLU A 702 -19.51 16.62 23.75
N GLU A 703 -18.48 17.36 23.28
CA GLU A 703 -17.82 18.44 24.04
C GLU A 703 -17.51 19.63 23.10
N GLU A 704 -17.59 20.85 23.68
CA GLU A 704 -17.59 22.15 23.01
C GLU A 704 -16.19 22.67 22.59
N ALA A 705 -16.10 23.27 21.40
CA ALA A 705 -14.91 23.94 20.87
C ALA A 705 -14.96 25.49 21.04
N ILE A 706 -13.79 26.08 21.28
CA ILE A 706 -13.59 27.51 21.55
C ILE A 706 -13.55 28.34 20.24
N GLY A 707 -14.42 29.33 20.12
CA GLY A 707 -14.04 30.65 19.58
C GLY A 707 -14.54 31.06 18.18
N GLU A 708 -15.84 31.01 17.93
CA GLU A 708 -16.48 31.89 16.93
C GLU A 708 -17.09 33.08 17.66
N ASN A 709 -16.49 34.28 17.54
CA ASN A 709 -17.18 35.57 17.75
C ASN A 709 -16.25 36.75 17.41
N GLU A 710 -16.16 37.10 16.13
CA GLU A 710 -16.03 38.50 15.72
C GLU A 710 -16.96 38.70 14.51
N PRO A 711 -17.94 39.64 14.54
CA PRO A 711 -18.81 39.89 13.42
C PRO A 711 -18.06 40.66 12.34
N GLY A 712 -17.90 40.05 11.16
CA GLY A 712 -17.55 40.78 9.95
C GLY A 712 -18.71 41.68 9.51
N PRO A 713 -18.45 42.79 8.79
CA PRO A 713 -19.50 43.66 8.26
C PRO A 713 -20.38 42.89 7.26
N PRO A 714 -21.68 43.22 7.17
CA PRO A 714 -22.60 42.51 6.28
C PRO A 714 -22.32 42.92 4.83
N GLU A 715 -21.65 42.07 4.07
CA GLU A 715 -21.71 42.14 2.61
C GLU A 715 -22.97 41.41 2.15
N SER A 716 -24.02 42.19 1.85
CA SER A 716 -25.15 41.72 1.07
C SER A 716 -24.68 41.50 -0.37
N VAL A 717 -24.27 40.27 -0.68
CA VAL A 717 -24.13 39.82 -2.06
C VAL A 717 -25.45 39.15 -2.43
N ASP A 718 -26.19 39.79 -3.33
CA ASP A 718 -27.34 39.21 -3.99
C ASP A 718 -26.95 37.84 -4.56
N GLU A 719 -27.71 36.80 -4.18
CA GLU A 719 -27.64 35.44 -4.71
C GLU A 719 -28.09 35.43 -6.18
N LEU A 720 -27.24 35.94 -7.08
CA LEU A 720 -27.31 35.63 -8.49
C LEU A 720 -26.55 34.32 -8.72
N GLY A 721 -27.25 33.34 -9.29
CA GLY A 721 -26.84 31.94 -9.43
C GLY A 721 -25.38 31.76 -9.83
N VAL A 722 -24.54 31.49 -8.83
CA VAL A 722 -23.22 30.93 -9.06
C VAL A 722 -23.45 29.51 -9.53
N ASP A 723 -23.04 29.23 -10.77
CA ASP A 723 -23.11 27.93 -11.40
C ASP A 723 -22.48 26.88 -10.48
N GLN A 724 -23.33 26.08 -9.82
CA GLN A 724 -22.94 25.25 -8.66
C GLN A 724 -22.12 24.02 -9.07
N GLU A 725 -21.93 23.84 -10.39
CA GLU A 725 -21.02 22.88 -11.01
C GLU A 725 -19.53 23.29 -10.89
N ALA A 726 -19.23 24.46 -10.33
CA ALA A 726 -17.87 24.99 -10.22
C ALA A 726 -16.89 24.04 -9.49
N ASP A 727 -15.72 23.86 -10.14
CA ASP A 727 -14.51 23.19 -9.64
C ASP A 727 -14.35 23.43 -8.12
N PRO A 728 -14.13 22.39 -7.29
CA PRO A 728 -13.79 22.58 -5.88
C PRO A 728 -12.69 23.62 -5.68
N ASP A 729 -11.78 23.74 -6.65
CA ASP A 729 -10.70 24.72 -6.66
C ASP A 729 -11.21 26.15 -6.92
N ALA A 730 -12.27 26.34 -7.70
CA ALA A 730 -12.93 27.64 -7.94
C ALA A 730 -13.65 28.15 -6.68
N ARG A 731 -14.30 27.25 -5.92
CA ARG A 731 -14.84 27.56 -4.58
C ARG A 731 -13.73 27.96 -3.60
N GLN A 732 -12.53 27.42 -3.79
CA GLN A 732 -11.40 27.64 -2.89
C GLN A 732 -10.50 28.81 -3.28
N ALA A 733 -10.64 29.45 -4.43
CA ALA A 733 -9.72 30.52 -4.85
C ALA A 733 -9.61 31.67 -3.81
N GLY A 734 -10.72 32.05 -3.15
CA GLY A 734 -10.72 33.00 -2.04
C GLY A 734 -10.21 32.44 -0.69
N LEU A 735 -10.35 31.13 -0.48
CA LEU A 735 -9.89 30.41 0.72
C LEU A 735 -8.40 30.02 0.66
N SER A 736 -7.86 29.86 -0.55
CA SER A 736 -6.50 29.39 -0.86
C SER A 736 -5.44 30.30 -0.25
N ASN A 737 -5.61 31.62 -0.37
CA ASN A 737 -4.69 32.58 0.23
C ASN A 737 -4.69 32.49 1.76
N ARG A 738 -5.86 32.32 2.39
CA ARG A 738 -5.98 32.19 3.85
C ARG A 738 -5.35 30.89 4.36
N VAL A 739 -5.57 29.78 3.66
CA VAL A 739 -4.95 28.48 3.97
C VAL A 739 -3.43 28.55 3.81
N LEU A 740 -2.96 29.16 2.73
CA LEU A 740 -1.53 29.35 2.48
C LEU A 740 -0.89 30.24 3.55
N LEU A 741 -1.52 31.36 3.92
CA LEU A 741 -1.08 32.23 5.00
C LEU A 741 -1.04 31.51 6.35
N ASN A 742 -2.07 30.72 6.68
CA ASN A 742 -2.09 29.90 7.88
C ASN A 742 -0.96 28.86 7.86
N GLY A 743 -0.70 28.24 6.70
CA GLY A 743 0.43 27.34 6.49
C GLY A 743 1.78 28.01 6.73
N ILE A 744 1.96 29.22 6.18
CA ILE A 744 3.16 30.05 6.38
C ILE A 744 3.34 30.37 7.87
N CYS A 745 2.29 30.87 8.54
CA CYS A 745 2.32 31.20 9.97
C CYS A 745 2.63 29.98 10.86
N ASN A 746 2.08 28.80 10.53
CA ASN A 746 2.27 27.60 11.34
C ASN A 746 3.65 26.95 11.16
N ARG A 747 4.24 27.01 9.95
CA ARG A 747 5.59 26.47 9.71
C ARG A 747 6.71 27.42 10.16
N MET A 748 6.47 28.72 10.10
CA MET A 748 7.49 29.75 10.35
C MET A 748 8.26 29.58 11.67
N PRO A 749 7.64 29.39 12.85
CA PRO A 749 8.35 29.28 14.12
C PRO A 749 9.31 28.09 14.16
N GLY A 750 8.85 26.93 13.70
CA GLY A 750 9.66 25.70 13.69
C GLY A 750 10.87 25.82 12.78
N GLU A 751 10.69 26.36 11.58
CA GLU A 751 11.80 26.56 10.64
C GLU A 751 12.76 27.66 11.08
N ILE A 752 12.27 28.75 11.70
CA ILE A 752 13.14 29.78 12.30
C ILE A 752 14.04 29.16 13.38
N ALA A 753 13.47 28.32 14.26
CA ALA A 753 14.21 27.61 15.31
C ALA A 753 15.24 26.63 14.74
N LEU A 754 14.90 25.90 13.67
CA LEU A 754 15.83 24.99 12.99
C LEU A 754 17.02 25.70 12.34
N LYS A 755 16.91 27.00 12.05
CA LYS A 755 17.97 27.81 11.43
C LYS A 755 18.83 28.58 12.44
N VAL A 756 18.67 28.34 13.73
CA VAL A 756 19.55 28.90 14.77
C VAL A 756 21.00 28.42 14.53
N PRO A 757 21.98 29.34 14.43
CA PRO A 757 23.35 29.00 14.07
C PRO A 757 24.07 28.19 15.16
N GLU A 758 25.04 27.37 14.74
CA GLU A 758 25.94 26.65 15.64
C GLU A 758 27.11 27.53 16.11
N MET A 759 27.56 27.30 17.34
CA MET A 759 28.75 27.91 17.92
C MET A 759 30.01 27.26 17.31
N LYS A 760 30.66 27.99 16.38
CA LYS A 760 31.86 27.52 15.66
C LYS A 760 32.99 27.01 16.56
N GLN A 761 33.13 27.54 17.78
CA GLN A 761 34.24 27.21 18.68
C GLN A 761 34.02 25.93 19.50
N LYS A 762 32.77 25.46 19.68
CA LYS A 762 32.47 24.36 20.63
C LYS A 762 31.58 23.23 20.08
N LYS A 763 31.17 23.27 18.81
CA LYS A 763 30.15 22.34 18.23
C LYS A 763 28.84 22.30 19.06
N LEU A 764 28.57 23.35 19.83
CA LEU A 764 27.33 23.52 20.57
C LEU A 764 26.38 24.38 19.74
N SER A 765 25.08 24.09 19.77
CA SER A 765 24.08 24.96 19.14
C SER A 765 23.62 26.03 20.13
N TRP A 766 23.32 27.24 19.64
CA TRP A 766 22.54 28.22 20.43
C TRP A 766 21.10 27.74 20.66
N ARG A 767 20.65 26.69 19.96
CA ARG A 767 19.36 26.04 20.13
C ARG A 767 19.42 24.98 21.22
N ILE A 768 18.43 24.97 22.13
CA ILE A 768 18.25 23.89 23.12
C ILE A 768 17.36 22.78 22.56
N MET A 769 16.30 23.17 21.86
CA MET A 769 15.26 22.26 21.39
C MET A 769 15.78 21.28 20.31
N PRO A 770 15.44 19.98 20.39
CA PRO A 770 15.76 19.01 19.35
C PRO A 770 14.93 19.23 18.07
N ASP A 771 15.39 18.73 16.93
CA ASP A 771 14.77 18.97 15.61
C ASP A 771 13.27 18.60 15.57
N HIS A 772 12.93 17.43 16.12
CA HIS A 772 11.55 16.92 16.12
C HIS A 772 10.58 17.79 16.95
N GLU A 773 11.07 18.46 17.99
CA GLU A 773 10.25 19.41 18.77
C GLU A 773 10.14 20.76 18.08
N CYS A 774 11.18 21.19 17.35
CA CYS A 774 11.11 22.42 16.55
C CYS A 774 9.97 22.34 15.52
N HIS A 775 9.77 21.18 14.88
CA HIS A 775 8.65 20.97 13.95
C HIS A 775 7.25 21.03 14.60
N LYS A 776 7.17 20.91 15.93
CA LYS A 776 5.92 21.03 16.70
C LYS A 776 5.62 22.47 17.10
N LEU A 777 6.58 23.40 16.98
CA LEU A 777 6.31 24.81 17.25
C LEU A 777 5.20 25.33 16.31
N ARG A 778 4.29 26.12 16.89
CA ARG A 778 3.17 26.76 16.19
C ARG A 778 3.28 28.26 16.32
N PHE A 779 2.45 29.01 15.60
CA PHE A 779 2.49 30.47 15.59
C PHE A 779 2.43 31.10 17.00
N SER A 780 1.73 30.45 17.93
CA SER A 780 1.68 30.83 19.35
C SER A 780 3.04 30.91 20.03
N ALA A 781 4.05 30.15 19.57
CA ALA A 781 5.39 30.17 20.14
C ALA A 781 6.12 31.52 19.96
N LEU A 782 5.80 32.24 18.87
CA LEU A 782 6.32 33.61 18.66
C LEU A 782 5.44 34.66 19.36
N CYS A 783 4.19 34.31 19.69
CA CYS A 783 3.26 35.17 20.42
C CYS A 783 3.51 35.19 21.94
N ASP A 784 4.48 34.41 22.42
CA ASP A 784 4.85 34.32 23.84
C ASP A 784 6.38 34.39 23.98
N SER A 785 6.85 35.51 24.53
CA SER A 785 8.27 35.73 24.83
C SER A 785 8.84 34.75 25.85
N HIS A 786 8.01 34.08 26.66
CA HIS A 786 8.47 33.07 27.63
C HIS A 786 8.87 31.75 26.95
N GLN A 787 8.62 31.60 25.64
CA GLN A 787 9.12 30.46 24.86
C GLN A 787 10.58 30.64 24.44
N ILE A 788 11.15 31.85 24.50
CA ILE A 788 12.54 32.11 24.07
C ILE A 788 13.55 31.19 24.80
N PRO A 789 13.51 31.00 26.14
CA PRO A 789 14.43 30.12 26.84
C PRO A 789 14.25 28.62 26.52
N ARG A 790 13.08 28.22 25.99
CA ARG A 790 12.85 26.83 25.54
C ARG A 790 13.49 26.55 24.19
N VAL A 791 13.61 27.59 23.35
CA VAL A 791 14.20 27.49 22.02
C VAL A 791 15.70 27.78 22.05
N LEU A 792 16.12 28.81 22.79
CA LEU A 792 17.47 29.37 22.78
C LEU A 792 18.17 29.21 24.13
N ARG A 793 19.43 28.79 24.08
CA ARG A 793 20.31 28.64 25.24
C ARG A 793 20.73 29.99 25.82
N CYS A 794 21.10 30.91 24.93
CA CYS A 794 21.45 32.26 25.30
C CYS A 794 21.18 33.18 24.10
N TRP A 795 20.70 34.39 24.40
CA TRP A 795 20.31 35.39 23.42
C TRP A 795 20.59 36.80 23.93
N ARG A 796 20.63 37.75 23.00
CA ARG A 796 20.64 39.18 23.29
C ARG A 796 19.33 39.79 22.87
N GLN A 797 18.77 40.64 23.71
CA GLN A 797 17.46 41.24 23.45
C GLN A 797 17.58 42.70 23.01
N SER A 798 16.91 43.06 21.92
CA SER A 798 16.70 44.45 21.50
C SER A 798 15.22 44.81 21.64
N ASN A 799 14.94 45.98 22.23
CA ASN A 799 13.59 46.55 22.31
C ASN A 799 13.44 47.75 21.35
N ASP A 800 14.39 47.96 20.43
CA ASP A 800 14.39 49.06 19.48
C ASP A 800 13.25 48.92 18.45
N PRO A 801 12.30 49.87 18.40
CA PRO A 801 11.19 49.83 17.45
C PRO A 801 11.65 49.80 15.98
N ASP A 802 12.78 50.46 15.66
CA ASP A 802 13.32 50.46 14.31
C ASP A 802 13.85 49.08 13.91
N SER A 803 14.50 48.38 14.83
CA SER A 803 14.94 47.00 14.65
C SER A 803 13.76 46.04 14.45
N TRP A 804 12.64 46.29 15.13
CA TRP A 804 11.41 45.50 14.96
C TRP A 804 10.82 45.69 13.55
N ALA A 805 10.60 46.94 13.13
CA ALA A 805 10.07 47.26 11.80
C ALA A 805 10.94 46.66 10.67
N LYS A 806 12.27 46.84 10.77
CA LYS A 806 13.23 46.26 9.80
C LYS A 806 13.18 44.73 9.75
N THR A 807 12.88 44.08 10.87
CA THR A 807 12.76 42.62 10.94
C THR A 807 11.49 42.14 10.23
N ILE A 808 10.36 42.84 10.41
CA ILE A 808 9.11 42.53 9.71
C ILE A 808 9.27 42.69 8.20
N ASP A 809 9.82 43.82 7.73
CA ASP A 809 10.06 44.07 6.31
C ASP A 809 11.00 43.05 5.68
N LYS A 810 11.85 42.42 6.50
CA LYS A 810 12.77 41.37 6.09
C LYS A 810 12.11 39.99 5.98
N LEU A 811 11.26 39.63 6.93
CA LEU A 811 10.57 38.33 6.92
C LEU A 811 9.43 38.32 5.89
N PHE A 812 8.77 39.47 5.69
CA PHE A 812 7.62 39.62 4.78
C PHE A 812 7.84 40.77 3.80
N PRO A 813 8.84 40.67 2.89
CA PRO A 813 9.11 41.70 1.91
C PRO A 813 8.01 41.77 0.85
N SER A 814 7.80 42.96 0.28
CA SER A 814 7.05 43.12 -0.96
C SER A 814 7.85 42.56 -2.15
N ALA A 815 7.19 42.37 -3.31
CA ALA A 815 7.87 41.92 -4.53
C ALA A 815 9.04 42.83 -4.94
N SER A 816 8.87 44.15 -4.82
CA SER A 816 9.91 45.14 -5.14
C SER A 816 11.05 45.11 -4.14
N GLU A 817 10.76 45.01 -2.84
CA GLU A 817 11.75 44.86 -1.78
C GLU A 817 12.53 43.56 -1.91
N LEU A 818 11.85 42.46 -2.24
CA LEU A 818 12.47 41.16 -2.44
C LEU A 818 13.41 41.18 -3.64
N ARG A 819 13.00 41.79 -4.76
CA ARG A 819 13.85 41.99 -5.94
C ARG A 819 15.10 42.82 -5.60
N ALA A 820 14.95 43.91 -4.85
CA ALA A 820 16.07 44.73 -4.40
C ALA A 820 17.02 43.97 -3.45
N LYS A 821 16.50 43.02 -2.65
CA LYS A 821 17.30 42.18 -1.74
C LYS A 821 18.02 41.04 -2.47
N LEU A 822 17.39 40.43 -3.47
CA LEU A 822 17.95 39.29 -4.20
C LEU A 822 18.89 39.69 -5.34
N TYR A 823 18.70 40.87 -5.93
CA TYR A 823 19.43 41.29 -7.12
C TYR A 823 20.15 42.62 -6.91
N HIS A 824 21.28 42.78 -7.60
CA HIS A 824 21.91 44.07 -7.84
C HIS A 824 21.07 44.87 -8.85
N PRO A 825 21.24 46.21 -8.92
CA PRO A 825 20.56 47.04 -9.93
C PRO A 825 20.82 46.57 -11.38
N ASP A 826 21.94 45.88 -11.61
CA ASP A 826 22.32 45.28 -12.90
C ASP A 826 21.71 43.89 -13.17
N GLY A 827 20.83 43.39 -12.29
CA GLY A 827 20.16 42.11 -12.42
C GLY A 827 20.97 40.89 -11.95
N ARG A 828 22.22 41.05 -11.48
CA ARG A 828 22.98 39.92 -10.92
C ARG A 828 22.47 39.52 -9.54
N LYS A 829 22.35 38.21 -9.29
CA LYS A 829 21.91 37.69 -7.98
C LYS A 829 22.99 37.91 -6.91
N LYS A 830 22.62 38.48 -5.76
CA LYS A 830 23.51 38.69 -4.62
C LYS A 830 23.86 37.36 -3.96
N ALA A 831 25.15 36.98 -3.97
CA ALA A 831 25.62 35.65 -3.54
C ALA A 831 25.35 35.28 -2.06
N ALA A 832 25.15 36.28 -1.19
CA ALA A 832 24.92 36.10 0.24
C ALA A 832 23.53 36.53 0.72
N ALA A 833 22.60 36.87 -0.17
CA ALA A 833 21.29 37.36 0.26
C ALA A 833 20.48 36.24 0.94
N LEU A 834 19.96 36.52 2.15
CA LEU A 834 18.96 35.71 2.86
C LEU A 834 19.45 34.33 3.35
N MET A 835 20.71 34.22 3.78
CA MET A 835 21.25 33.00 4.39
C MET A 835 20.36 32.53 5.58
N GLY A 836 19.96 31.26 5.56
CA GLY A 836 19.01 30.67 6.50
C GLY A 836 17.54 30.90 6.12
N LEU A 837 17.16 32.11 5.69
CA LEU A 837 15.78 32.45 5.34
C LEU A 837 15.36 31.82 3.99
N ALA A 838 16.20 31.86 2.96
CA ALA A 838 15.92 31.25 1.66
C ALA A 838 15.82 29.70 1.71
N GLN A 839 16.27 29.08 2.81
CA GLN A 839 16.16 27.65 3.06
C GLN A 839 14.88 27.25 3.80
N CYS A 840 14.06 28.23 4.20
CA CYS A 840 12.78 27.99 4.86
C CYS A 840 11.67 27.85 3.82
N SER A 841 10.87 26.79 3.90
CA SER A 841 9.75 26.53 2.98
C SER A 841 8.70 27.63 3.08
N TRP A 842 8.37 28.11 4.29
CA TRP A 842 7.38 29.17 4.49
C TRP A 842 7.77 30.47 3.78
N PHE A 843 9.07 30.76 3.69
CA PHE A 843 9.58 31.96 3.04
C PHE A 843 9.61 31.81 1.51
N GLN A 844 9.83 30.59 1.02
CA GLN A 844 9.69 30.27 -0.41
C GLN A 844 8.22 30.38 -0.85
N ASP A 845 7.29 29.92 -0.02
CA ASP A 845 5.86 30.06 -0.25
C ASP A 845 5.45 31.54 -0.24
N TRP A 846 5.93 32.31 0.75
CA TRP A 846 5.73 33.76 0.77
C TRP A 846 6.26 34.45 -0.49
N THR A 847 7.50 34.11 -0.88
CA THR A 847 8.15 34.66 -2.07
C THR A 847 7.34 34.36 -3.32
N THR A 848 6.86 33.13 -3.46
CA THR A 848 6.02 32.71 -4.59
C THR A 848 4.74 33.53 -4.59
N LEU A 849 4.06 33.59 -3.44
CA LEU A 849 2.78 34.29 -3.27
C LEU A 849 2.87 35.77 -3.64
N VAL A 850 3.91 36.48 -3.20
CA VAL A 850 4.08 37.91 -3.54
C VAL A 850 4.67 38.16 -4.92
N SER A 851 5.36 37.19 -5.52
CA SER A 851 5.98 37.33 -6.85
C SER A 851 5.02 36.95 -7.99
N SER A 852 3.93 36.24 -7.71
CA SER A 852 2.85 35.94 -8.67
C SER A 852 2.02 37.17 -9.07
N SER A 853 2.40 38.38 -8.63
CA SER A 853 1.74 39.64 -8.99
C SER A 853 1.89 39.91 -10.50
N GLY A 854 0.81 39.75 -11.24
CA GLY A 854 0.74 40.00 -12.69
C GLY A 854 0.06 38.91 -13.51
N GLU A 855 0.08 37.65 -13.05
CA GLU A 855 -0.53 36.51 -13.76
C GLU A 855 -1.80 35.98 -13.07
N GLU A 856 -1.85 35.97 -11.73
CA GLU A 856 -2.97 35.35 -10.97
C GLU A 856 -3.61 36.28 -9.92
N MET A 857 -2.89 37.29 -9.42
CA MET A 857 -3.37 38.18 -8.35
C MET A 857 -3.15 39.67 -8.70
N PRO A 858 -4.19 40.53 -8.61
CA PRO A 858 -4.05 41.97 -8.79
C PRO A 858 -3.02 42.58 -7.82
N PRO A 859 -2.21 43.57 -8.26
CA PRO A 859 -1.20 44.22 -7.41
C PRO A 859 -1.77 44.80 -6.10
N GLU A 860 -3.03 45.25 -6.12
CA GLU A 860 -3.74 45.77 -4.94
C GLU A 860 -3.98 44.69 -3.90
N GLN A 861 -4.37 43.48 -4.33
CA GLN A 861 -4.59 42.34 -3.44
C GLN A 861 -3.28 41.87 -2.80
N VAL A 862 -2.18 41.83 -3.57
CA VAL A 862 -0.84 41.51 -3.03
C VAL A 862 -0.41 42.56 -2.00
N THR A 863 -0.68 43.84 -2.27
CA THR A 863 -0.39 44.93 -1.32
C THR A 863 -1.23 44.80 -0.03
N ALA A 864 -2.52 44.47 -0.16
CA ALA A 864 -3.41 44.22 0.97
C ALA A 864 -2.96 43.00 1.79
N LEU A 865 -2.51 41.94 1.13
CA LEU A 865 -1.98 40.72 1.75
C LEU A 865 -0.70 40.98 2.56
N ILE A 866 0.24 41.74 1.99
CA ILE A 866 1.47 42.16 2.68
C ILE A 866 1.11 42.98 3.91
N LYS A 867 0.22 43.97 3.76
CA LYS A 867 -0.24 44.81 4.87
C LYS A 867 -0.92 43.98 5.95
N PHE A 868 -1.77 43.02 5.57
CA PHE A 868 -2.43 42.09 6.48
C PHE A 868 -1.42 41.29 7.29
N MET A 869 -0.43 40.66 6.64
CA MET A 869 0.58 39.85 7.34
C MET A 869 1.46 40.68 8.26
N ARG A 870 1.93 41.85 7.82
CA ARG A 870 2.71 42.76 8.68
C ARG A 870 1.89 43.21 9.90
N ASN A 871 0.61 43.51 9.72
CA ASN A 871 -0.30 43.86 10.82
C ASN A 871 -0.53 42.70 11.78
N LEU A 872 -0.72 41.48 11.26
CA LEU A 872 -0.90 40.28 12.08
C LEU A 872 0.31 40.05 13.00
N ILE A 873 1.52 40.14 12.43
CA ILE A 873 2.77 40.00 13.18
C ILE A 873 2.90 41.10 14.23
N ASN A 874 2.68 42.38 13.85
CA ASN A 874 2.70 43.50 14.79
C ASN A 874 1.69 43.34 15.94
N ARG A 875 0.51 42.77 15.69
CA ARG A 875 -0.55 42.65 16.69
C ARG A 875 -0.38 41.45 17.63
N LYS A 876 0.26 40.36 17.19
CA LYS A 876 0.23 39.08 17.92
C LYS A 876 1.60 38.57 18.32
N VAL A 877 2.64 38.84 17.54
CA VAL A 877 3.98 38.28 17.79
C VAL A 877 4.71 39.14 18.81
N GLN A 878 5.25 38.53 19.86
CA GLN A 878 5.99 39.20 20.92
C GLN A 878 7.49 39.28 20.65
N TRP A 879 8.05 38.34 19.88
CA TRP A 879 9.50 38.30 19.60
C TRP A 879 9.81 37.70 18.22
N LEU A 880 10.92 38.13 17.62
CA LEU A 880 11.42 37.65 16.34
C LEU A 880 12.96 37.56 16.30
N PRO A 881 13.56 36.73 15.43
CA PRO A 881 15.01 36.71 15.23
C PRO A 881 15.48 38.02 14.57
N LEU A 882 16.42 38.71 15.22
CA LEU A 882 17.07 39.88 14.62
C LEU A 882 18.30 39.42 13.85
N GLY A 883 18.29 39.62 12.53
CA GLY A 883 19.40 39.23 11.65
C GLY A 883 19.93 40.35 10.79
N LYS A 884 21.18 40.22 10.31
CA LYS A 884 21.77 41.16 9.35
C LYS A 884 21.06 41.10 7.98
N PRO A 885 21.26 42.07 7.06
CA PRO A 885 20.61 42.06 5.75
C PRO A 885 20.81 40.76 4.96
N ASP A 886 21.91 40.04 5.20
CA ASP A 886 22.33 38.83 4.50
C ASP A 886 21.93 37.52 5.21
N ARG A 887 21.42 37.53 6.45
CA ARG A 887 21.21 36.29 7.23
C ARG A 887 20.05 36.38 8.23
N LEU A 888 19.33 35.27 8.48
CA LEU A 888 18.19 35.23 9.40
C LEU A 888 18.55 35.61 10.85
N TRP A 889 19.66 35.09 11.37
CA TRP A 889 20.13 35.31 12.74
C TRP A 889 21.42 36.14 12.79
N ALA A 890 21.46 37.18 13.62
CA ALA A 890 22.69 37.91 13.90
C ALA A 890 23.51 37.18 14.98
N THR A 891 24.79 36.98 14.71
CA THR A 891 25.80 36.48 15.64
C THR A 891 26.92 37.50 15.68
N ASN A 892 27.35 37.95 16.87
CA ASN A 892 28.49 38.83 17.18
C ASN A 892 28.82 40.03 16.26
N GLY A 893 29.00 41.20 16.89
CA GLY A 893 29.65 42.37 16.28
C GLY A 893 28.74 43.51 15.80
N ILE A 894 27.41 43.36 15.87
CA ILE A 894 26.47 44.47 15.64
C ILE A 894 25.29 44.23 16.58
N VAL A 895 25.43 44.71 17.80
CA VAL A 895 24.34 44.73 18.76
C VAL A 895 24.21 46.17 19.23
N PRO A 896 22.99 46.72 19.35
CA PRO A 896 22.77 47.97 20.06
C PRO A 896 23.53 47.93 21.40
N ARG A 897 24.22 49.02 21.76
CA ARG A 897 25.10 49.06 22.96
C ARG A 897 24.36 48.72 24.27
N ASP A 898 23.04 48.74 24.21
CA ASP A 898 22.04 48.58 25.25
C ASP A 898 21.41 47.16 25.33
N ALA A 899 21.79 46.22 24.46
CA ALA A 899 21.19 44.89 24.51
C ALA A 899 21.68 44.05 25.71
N VAL A 900 20.73 43.55 26.49
CA VAL A 900 20.97 42.67 27.64
C VAL A 900 21.16 41.22 27.16
N VAL A 901 22.15 40.53 27.73
CA VAL A 901 22.40 39.10 27.51
C VAL A 901 21.53 38.30 28.47
N HIS A 902 20.80 37.32 27.96
CA HIS A 902 19.94 36.41 28.72
C HIS A 902 20.33 34.95 28.46
N GLY A 903 20.07 34.07 29.43
CA GLY A 903 20.41 32.65 29.39
C GLY A 903 21.84 32.34 29.82
N ASP A 904 22.30 31.12 29.54
CA ASP A 904 23.65 30.68 29.92
C ASP A 904 24.69 31.27 28.96
N ASP A 905 25.32 32.38 29.35
CA ASP A 905 26.41 32.96 28.58
C ASP A 905 27.63 32.03 28.59
N VAL A 906 27.85 31.34 27.47
CA VAL A 906 28.97 30.43 27.30
C VAL A 906 30.21 31.25 26.91
N ASP A 907 31.06 31.53 27.90
CA ASP A 907 32.37 32.19 27.78
C ASP A 907 32.36 33.62 27.22
N GLY A 908 31.30 34.40 27.44
CA GLY A 908 31.23 35.79 26.98
C GLY A 908 31.06 35.93 25.46
N ILE A 909 30.79 34.84 24.75
CA ILE A 909 30.58 34.85 23.30
C ILE A 909 29.26 35.54 22.95
N GLY A 910 28.31 35.64 23.90
CA GLY A 910 27.03 36.29 23.70
C GLY A 910 26.11 35.58 22.70
N GLY A 911 24.83 35.50 23.03
CA GLY A 911 23.86 34.76 22.25
C GLY A 911 23.47 35.38 20.91
N VAL A 912 22.62 34.66 20.18
CA VAL A 912 21.93 35.19 18.99
C VAL A 912 21.04 36.37 19.37
N VAL A 913 20.78 37.29 18.44
CA VAL A 913 19.97 38.47 18.76
C VAL A 913 18.49 38.23 18.44
N VAL A 914 17.62 38.57 19.39
CA VAL A 914 16.17 38.63 19.22
C VAL A 914 15.71 40.08 19.37
N VAL A 915 14.63 40.43 18.68
CA VAL A 915 13.96 41.72 18.84
C VAL A 915 12.59 41.47 19.45
N LEU A 916 12.26 42.20 20.52
CA LEU A 916 10.93 42.18 21.09
C LEU A 916 10.03 43.20 20.41
N ASN A 917 8.75 42.87 20.35
CA ASN A 917 7.75 43.77 19.82
C ASN A 917 7.50 44.91 20.81
N PRO A 918 7.70 46.19 20.43
CA PRO A 918 7.50 47.33 21.31
C PRO A 918 6.05 47.46 21.81
N ALA A 919 5.07 46.89 21.09
CA ALA A 919 3.66 46.88 21.53
C ALA A 919 3.42 46.03 22.79
N PHE A 920 4.32 45.10 23.11
CA PHE A 920 4.23 44.19 24.26
C PHE A 920 5.30 44.46 25.33
N CYS A 921 6.31 45.27 25.01
CA CYS A 921 7.34 45.64 25.96
C CYS A 921 6.79 46.66 26.94
N LYS A 922 6.44 46.22 28.14
CA LYS A 922 6.21 47.14 29.24
C LYS A 922 7.51 47.56 29.85
N ASN A 923 7.60 48.85 30.14
CA ASN A 923 8.69 49.39 30.93
C ASN A 923 8.66 48.72 32.31
N PRO A 924 9.65 47.89 32.68
CA PRO A 924 9.66 47.20 33.98
C PRO A 924 9.72 48.18 35.17
N ASP A 925 10.07 49.45 34.92
CA ASP A 925 10.12 50.52 35.93
C ASP A 925 8.78 51.23 36.17
N VAL A 926 7.68 50.79 35.53
CA VAL A 926 6.33 51.31 35.80
C VAL A 926 5.51 50.23 36.54
N PRO A 927 5.31 50.36 37.85
CA PRO A 927 4.50 49.40 38.61
C PRO A 927 3.04 49.44 38.13
N GLY A 928 2.52 48.32 37.61
CA GLY A 928 1.09 48.10 37.41
C GLY A 928 0.54 47.99 35.97
N GLY A 929 1.35 47.80 34.93
CA GLY A 929 0.83 47.56 33.57
C GLY A 929 0.68 46.07 33.21
N HIS A 930 -0.48 45.65 32.70
CA HIS A 930 -0.78 44.32 32.11
C HIS A 930 -0.66 44.21 30.60
#